data_AF-A0A6L7ZAI4-F1
#
_entry.id   AF-A0A6L7ZAI4-F1
#
_cell.length_a   1.000
_cell.length_b   1.000
_cell.length_c   1.000
_cell.angle_alpha   90.00
_cell.angle_beta   90.00
_cell.angle_gamma   90.00
#
_symmetry.space_group_name_H-M   'P 1'
#
loop_
_entity.id
_entity.type
_entity.pdbx_description
1 polymer ?
#
loop_
_entity_poly.entity_id
_entity_poly.type
_entity_poly.pdbx_seq_one_letter_code
_entity_poly.pdbx_strand_id
1 'polypeptide(L)'
;MRGQGRQRRVCPSGSIVRRVVSALAGTGVVLVIAAQATCGDGATGTPPEPNRAPQPTGAIASLEVAFGASATVSVAGHFRDPDGDPLTFAAASSDPGIAAAAVTGSAVTARAVSRGTAIFTVTATDPGGLSARQTFEVSVPNRGPEAVGVIEDRRLEVGDSVTIGVAAHFSDPEGDPLALAAASSDPEVAQAAARSDSVLIVAAAKGEATVTVTARDPGGETAEQSFDVTVPNRGPIVADTIPADSLLLGDTLEVRLTSHFADPDGDSLSFAAESSEPAVATARLSGSTLVVVPMAPGRTTVTVTASDPDGLSAAQSFDVSAAHPNRAPVAEGEIPDRTIYVGSVDSVDVSSYFSDPDGDSLDYTAETSRRIRVTVAAHGSIIALSAESVGSSTVTVTASDPDGLAATQRFRAVVEPVPAPDLVVDTPTVDRDSVQVGGEFTVTAVVRNQGNAEAQSLNTLRLYESFDSRITSNDPQVAADSVIPLGAGQATEVSVRVEGPSFAGTRFYGVCVDSPPNETNTRNNCSAGVPVVFWQPNRAPLPRDSIRAPTLEPGDTFRTSLGRFFIDPDRDPLRYAAESSDASIATTSISGNLLTVEAKAPGVATITVTARDVTTRRPGSFTATQRFEVSVRLRPRPDLVVDLAQDSFSIGPQHSFFVNAVVRNEGTRDVPSGTTVRFFLSSDTTIGTADTEVGSVTLGALPESGRETTSVSLTSPAAVGIHYYGACVEAVDEETRTDNNCSGALAVLVDEEKPPNRAPRVERTFRDLTDTIPGRRYRAYLGEVFSDPDDDPLAITAESSDEAVVRTEVVGDSIYLYTIDFGSATITVTATDPAGLSASTSFLVTISPSAPPSTGFSMLFFAQTTMPEAQRAPIRAAVRAWEAILAETDLPDVDLGVGFDCAGIGLPDGTIVDDHLFIAVAANIDGPGGTLALAGFCAQRSGGGFPIVSRAIFDAVDIDRLISLGSLGDVAFHEIAHGLGFIGGRLSALGLLNTDPEPHFTGSGARTAFDAAGGTSYTGAKVPLSSPDLSHWHEDVFDVEIMTPQLEAGVPQPVSAITLAAMADMGYVVNLGFANAYRLPT
;
A
#
# COMPACT_ATOMS: atom_id res chain seq x y z
N MET A 1 76.97 84.31 23.43
CA MET A 1 77.91 85.15 22.64
C MET A 1 77.21 86.44 22.21
N ARG A 2 77.92 87.40 21.59
CA ARG A 2 77.47 88.80 21.35
C ARG A 2 76.70 89.04 20.03
N GLY A 3 75.96 90.15 19.97
CA GLY A 3 75.64 90.94 18.75
C GLY A 3 74.13 90.99 18.43
N GLN A 4 73.34 92.07 18.60
CA GLN A 4 73.37 93.51 18.20
C GLN A 4 72.95 93.88 16.76
N GLY A 5 71.92 94.74 16.67
CA GLY A 5 71.55 95.65 15.56
C GLY A 5 70.12 96.20 15.78
N ARG A 6 69.84 97.49 16.07
CA ARG A 6 69.88 98.74 15.24
C ARG A 6 68.92 98.69 14.02
N GLN A 7 68.14 99.73 13.64
CA GLN A 7 68.23 101.19 13.93
C GLN A 7 66.93 102.01 13.57
N ARG A 8 66.70 103.14 14.27
CA ARG A 8 66.22 104.51 13.82
C ARG A 8 64.98 104.67 12.88
N ARG A 9 63.91 105.39 13.31
CA ARG A 9 63.61 106.87 13.27
C ARG A 9 63.09 107.42 11.91
N VAL A 10 62.10 108.34 11.95
CA VAL A 10 62.04 109.65 11.22
C VAL A 10 60.78 110.48 11.63
N CYS A 11 60.88 111.82 11.56
CA CYS A 11 59.82 112.87 11.70
C CYS A 11 60.05 113.91 10.54
N PRO A 12 59.49 115.15 10.47
CA PRO A 12 58.38 115.86 11.16
C PRO A 12 57.35 116.47 10.14
N SER A 13 56.33 117.29 10.48
CA SER A 13 56.37 118.79 10.59
C SER A 13 54.94 119.40 10.61
N GLY A 14 54.71 120.61 11.16
CA GLY A 14 53.66 121.55 10.64
C GLY A 14 52.53 122.12 11.53
N SER A 15 52.80 123.24 12.22
CA SER A 15 51.96 124.48 12.36
C SER A 15 50.43 124.55 12.67
N ILE A 16 50.09 124.98 13.91
CA ILE A 16 49.12 126.03 14.41
C ILE A 16 47.61 126.10 14.00
N VAL A 17 46.71 126.10 15.02
CA VAL A 17 45.51 127.01 15.29
C VAL A 17 44.20 126.32 15.79
N ARG A 18 43.79 126.62 17.05
CA ARG A 18 42.44 126.66 17.73
C ARG A 18 41.37 125.50 17.67
N ARG A 19 40.73 125.33 18.85
CA ARG A 19 39.28 125.04 19.18
C ARG A 19 38.70 123.59 19.29
N VAL A 20 38.48 123.15 20.55
CA VAL A 20 37.16 122.86 21.24
C VAL A 20 36.30 121.58 20.94
N VAL A 21 35.68 121.04 22.02
CA VAL A 21 34.78 119.83 22.22
C VAL A 21 35.45 118.46 21.97
N SER A 22 35.29 117.35 22.72
CA SER A 22 34.24 116.76 23.61
C SER A 22 34.85 115.61 24.48
N ALA A 23 34.23 114.99 25.51
CA ALA A 23 33.12 115.32 26.44
C ALA A 23 32.92 114.17 27.49
N LEU A 24 32.31 114.45 28.66
CA LEU A 24 31.62 113.53 29.64
C LEU A 24 32.43 112.41 30.36
N ALA A 25 32.22 112.05 31.63
CA ALA A 25 31.59 112.65 32.85
C ALA A 25 32.20 111.86 34.05
N GLY A 26 32.58 112.40 35.22
CA GLY A 26 31.88 113.25 36.21
C GLY A 26 31.75 112.42 37.51
N THR A 27 32.06 112.84 38.75
CA THR A 27 32.46 114.12 39.39
C THR A 27 33.46 113.79 40.53
N GLY A 28 34.46 114.60 40.91
CA GLY A 28 34.33 115.90 41.59
C GLY A 28 33.93 115.69 43.07
N VAL A 29 34.63 116.17 44.10
CA VAL A 29 35.36 117.45 44.24
C VAL A 29 36.55 117.33 45.23
N VAL A 30 37.64 118.04 44.94
CA VAL A 30 38.61 118.54 45.95
C VAL A 30 38.47 120.06 46.01
N LEU A 31 38.39 120.64 47.21
CA LEU A 31 38.47 122.09 47.44
C LEU A 31 39.77 122.40 48.20
N VAL A 32 40.38 123.56 47.92
CA VAL A 32 41.73 123.91 48.39
C VAL A 32 41.74 125.36 48.94
N ILE A 33 42.74 125.64 49.81
CA ILE A 33 43.35 126.94 50.18
C ILE A 33 42.83 127.65 51.45
N ALA A 34 43.80 128.25 52.16
CA ALA A 34 43.75 129.22 53.28
C ALA A 34 43.45 128.61 54.67
N ALA A 35 44.40 128.36 55.56
CA ALA A 35 45.61 129.10 55.97
C ALA A 35 45.31 130.43 56.71
N GLN A 36 45.50 130.41 58.04
CA GLN A 36 46.07 131.53 58.77
C GLN A 36 46.85 131.01 59.98
N ALA A 37 48.11 131.42 60.08
CA ALA A 37 48.96 131.19 61.23
C ALA A 37 49.24 132.54 61.92
N THR A 38 49.29 132.54 63.24
CA THR A 38 50.02 133.55 64.03
C THR A 38 50.72 132.86 65.18
N CYS A 39 52.02 133.09 65.30
CA CYS A 39 52.90 132.46 66.28
C CYS A 39 52.83 133.12 67.66
N GLY A 40 53.32 132.40 68.68
CA GLY A 40 53.75 132.93 69.98
C GLY A 40 54.92 132.08 70.48
N ASP A 41 56.02 132.73 70.87
CA ASP A 41 57.33 132.10 71.07
C ASP A 41 57.47 131.26 72.35
N GLY A 42 58.45 130.35 72.39
CA GLY A 42 59.01 129.90 73.68
C GLY A 42 59.85 128.60 73.71
N ALA A 43 61.17 128.76 73.85
CA ALA A 43 62.09 127.88 74.59
C ALA A 43 62.36 126.42 74.10
N THR A 44 63.43 126.28 73.31
CA THR A 44 64.56 125.35 73.53
C THR A 44 64.29 123.95 74.13
N GLY A 45 64.30 122.93 73.27
CA GLY A 45 64.50 121.51 73.59
C GLY A 45 65.31 120.81 72.49
N THR A 46 66.00 119.72 72.83
CA THR A 46 66.85 118.93 71.90
C THR A 46 66.08 118.34 70.71
N PRO A 47 66.73 118.08 69.56
CA PRO A 47 66.06 117.51 68.40
C PRO A 47 65.45 116.12 68.72
N PRO A 48 64.26 115.79 68.20
CA PRO A 48 63.64 114.49 68.41
C PRO A 48 64.44 113.37 67.71
N GLU A 49 64.45 112.17 68.29
CA GLU A 49 64.99 110.99 67.62
C GLU A 49 64.16 110.66 66.36
N PRO A 50 64.77 110.07 65.31
CA PRO A 50 64.01 109.62 64.13
C PRO A 50 63.05 108.48 64.51
N ASN A 51 61.78 108.61 64.15
CA ASN A 51 60.76 107.56 64.35
C ASN A 51 61.23 106.20 63.80
N ARG A 52 61.08 105.14 64.59
CA ARG A 52 61.56 103.79 64.28
C ARG A 52 60.40 102.86 64.00
N ALA A 53 60.52 102.10 62.92
CA ALA A 53 59.48 101.15 62.52
C ALA A 53 59.16 100.15 63.66
N PRO A 54 57.88 99.70 63.76
CA PRO A 54 57.48 98.63 64.65
C PRO A 54 58.33 97.37 64.44
N GLN A 55 58.53 96.56 65.48
CA GLN A 55 59.29 95.30 65.39
C GLN A 55 58.42 94.09 65.75
N PRO A 56 58.54 92.96 65.04
CA PRO A 56 57.84 91.73 65.40
C PRO A 56 58.40 91.13 66.70
N THR A 57 57.51 90.71 67.61
CA THR A 57 57.88 90.15 68.93
C THR A 57 57.28 88.76 69.13
N GLY A 58 58.11 87.72 69.01
CA GLY A 58 57.63 86.32 69.02
C GLY A 58 56.84 85.96 67.76
N ALA A 59 56.67 84.67 67.49
CA ALA A 59 55.88 84.19 66.35
C ALA A 59 54.37 84.15 66.67
N ILE A 60 53.52 84.37 65.67
CA ILE A 60 52.09 84.05 65.74
C ILE A 60 51.95 82.55 65.43
N ALA A 61 51.22 81.80 66.27
CA ALA A 61 51.01 80.37 66.07
C ALA A 61 50.13 80.09 64.84
N SER A 62 50.31 78.91 64.22
CA SER A 62 49.36 78.41 63.23
C SER A 62 47.99 78.15 63.87
N LEU A 63 46.94 78.21 63.05
CA LEU A 63 45.55 78.17 63.47
C LEU A 63 44.78 77.16 62.61
N GLU A 64 44.33 76.07 63.22
CA GLU A 64 43.41 75.14 62.57
C GLU A 64 41.96 75.62 62.77
N VAL A 65 41.17 75.65 61.70
CA VAL A 65 39.78 76.12 61.72
C VAL A 65 38.91 75.13 60.94
N ALA A 66 37.93 74.51 61.59
CA ALA A 66 36.96 73.65 60.92
C ALA A 66 36.19 74.41 59.82
N PHE A 67 35.83 73.72 58.74
CA PHE A 67 35.06 74.28 57.64
C PHE A 67 33.79 75.01 58.12
N GLY A 68 33.47 76.14 57.49
CA GLY A 68 32.35 77.01 57.85
C GLY A 68 32.50 77.77 59.18
N ALA A 69 33.42 77.38 60.07
CA ALA A 69 33.65 78.03 61.35
C ALA A 69 34.51 79.30 61.23
N SER A 70 34.74 79.98 62.36
CA SER A 70 35.66 81.12 62.45
C SER A 70 36.37 81.14 63.80
N ALA A 71 37.67 81.41 63.78
CA ALA A 71 38.51 81.52 64.97
C ALA A 71 39.26 82.87 64.95
N THR A 72 39.63 83.38 66.12
CA THR A 72 40.21 84.73 66.26
C THR A 72 41.50 84.70 67.07
N VAL A 73 42.54 85.35 66.55
CA VAL A 73 43.87 85.46 67.16
C VAL A 73 44.17 86.93 67.47
N SER A 74 44.60 87.23 68.69
CA SER A 74 45.05 88.58 69.06
C SER A 74 46.49 88.81 68.63
N VAL A 75 46.75 89.86 67.86
CA VAL A 75 48.09 90.20 67.33
C VAL A 75 48.79 91.30 68.12
N ALA A 76 48.13 91.90 69.12
CA ALA A 76 48.66 93.01 69.92
C ALA A 76 50.03 92.72 70.58
N GLY A 77 50.24 91.50 71.08
CA GLY A 77 51.50 91.09 71.72
C GLY A 77 52.61 90.70 70.75
N HIS A 78 52.29 90.56 69.46
CA HIS A 78 53.19 90.07 68.42
C HIS A 78 53.93 91.17 67.66
N PHE A 79 53.68 92.43 68.00
CA PHE A 79 54.40 93.59 67.48
C PHE A 79 54.65 94.58 68.61
N ARG A 80 55.87 95.11 68.70
CA ARG A 80 56.26 96.14 69.66
C ARG A 80 56.84 97.33 68.93
N ASP A 81 56.29 98.49 69.20
CA ASP A 81 56.89 99.75 68.78
C ASP A 81 58.10 100.12 69.67
N PRO A 82 59.27 100.49 69.11
CA PRO A 82 60.43 100.92 69.89
C PRO A 82 60.21 102.24 70.64
N ASP A 83 59.39 103.13 70.10
CA ASP A 83 59.18 104.52 70.55
C ASP A 83 57.91 104.63 71.42
N GLY A 84 57.03 103.64 71.35
CA GLY A 84 55.86 103.45 72.21
C GLY A 84 54.53 103.79 71.54
N ASP A 85 54.54 104.00 70.23
CA ASP A 85 53.38 104.47 69.47
C ASP A 85 52.27 103.41 69.31
N PRO A 86 50.99 103.84 69.21
CA PRO A 86 49.86 102.94 69.04
C PRO A 86 49.83 102.33 67.64
N LEU A 87 49.89 101.00 67.57
CA LEU A 87 49.91 100.25 66.31
C LEU A 87 48.52 100.02 65.71
N THR A 88 48.41 100.19 64.41
CA THR A 88 47.24 99.78 63.60
C THR A 88 47.56 98.49 62.85
N PHE A 89 46.60 97.56 62.80
CA PHE A 89 46.79 96.23 62.22
C PHE A 89 45.95 96.01 60.96
N ALA A 90 46.54 95.36 59.96
CA ALA A 90 45.85 94.82 58.79
C ALA A 90 46.30 93.38 58.57
N ALA A 91 45.43 92.51 58.06
CA ALA A 91 45.76 91.13 57.73
C ALA A 91 45.25 90.80 56.32
N ALA A 92 46.07 90.10 55.54
CA ALA A 92 45.71 89.60 54.23
C ALA A 92 45.94 88.08 54.19
N SER A 93 44.95 87.33 53.75
CA SER A 93 45.10 85.90 53.44
C SER A 93 45.76 85.73 52.08
N SER A 94 46.67 84.75 51.93
CA SER A 94 47.20 84.34 50.63
C SER A 94 46.14 83.71 49.74
N ASP A 95 45.11 83.10 50.33
CA ASP A 95 43.94 82.57 49.63
C ASP A 95 42.65 82.80 50.47
N PRO A 96 41.92 83.90 50.21
CA PRO A 96 40.63 84.17 50.84
C PRO A 96 39.52 83.14 50.53
N GLY A 97 39.71 82.29 49.52
CA GLY A 97 38.79 81.19 49.16
C GLY A 97 38.99 79.94 50.02
N ILE A 98 40.15 79.77 50.65
CA ILE A 98 40.41 78.74 51.67
C ILE A 98 40.07 79.30 53.05
N ALA A 99 40.67 80.43 53.43
CA ALA A 99 40.36 81.11 54.67
C ALA A 99 40.41 82.63 54.51
N ALA A 100 39.31 83.31 54.84
CA ALA A 100 39.18 84.76 54.76
C ALA A 100 39.67 85.44 56.04
N ALA A 101 40.51 86.46 55.89
CA ALA A 101 41.03 87.28 56.99
C ALA A 101 40.17 88.54 57.21
N ALA A 102 39.76 88.79 58.45
CA ALA A 102 39.16 90.04 58.88
C ALA A 102 39.92 90.59 60.10
N VAL A 103 40.02 91.92 60.24
CA VAL A 103 40.70 92.56 61.38
C VAL A 103 39.79 93.56 62.06
N THR A 104 39.67 93.45 63.38
CA THR A 104 38.96 94.42 64.23
C THR A 104 39.86 94.82 65.39
N GLY A 105 40.33 96.06 65.41
CA GLY A 105 41.32 96.53 66.38
C GLY A 105 42.63 95.75 66.25
N SER A 106 42.96 94.96 67.27
CA SER A 106 44.14 94.08 67.31
C SER A 106 43.81 92.58 67.21
N ALA A 107 42.59 92.23 66.81
CA ALA A 107 42.15 90.86 66.62
C ALA A 107 42.03 90.53 65.13
N VAL A 108 42.67 89.42 64.71
CA VAL A 108 42.56 88.85 63.36
C VAL A 108 41.65 87.64 63.43
N THR A 109 40.50 87.71 62.77
CA THR A 109 39.56 86.59 62.64
C THR A 109 39.81 85.88 61.31
N ALA A 110 40.06 84.58 61.38
CA ALA A 110 40.08 83.68 60.24
C ALA A 110 38.73 82.98 60.12
N ARG A 111 38.05 83.12 58.98
CA ARG A 111 36.86 82.34 58.62
C ARG A 111 37.25 81.27 57.61
N ALA A 112 37.00 80.00 57.93
CA ALA A 112 37.18 78.91 56.97
C ALA A 112 36.13 79.00 55.86
N VAL A 113 36.54 78.77 54.61
CA VAL A 113 35.71 78.89 53.41
C VAL A 113 35.82 77.67 52.50
N SER A 114 36.99 77.03 52.41
CA SER A 114 37.18 75.72 51.77
C SER A 114 38.37 74.98 52.39
N ARG A 115 38.50 73.67 52.14
CA ARG A 115 39.63 72.86 52.65
C ARG A 115 40.98 73.34 52.11
N GLY A 116 42.03 73.13 52.90
CA GLY A 116 43.42 73.44 52.52
C GLY A 116 44.09 74.43 53.47
N THR A 117 45.20 75.02 53.01
CA THR A 117 46.03 75.92 53.82
C THR A 117 46.09 77.31 53.18
N ALA A 118 45.89 78.36 53.98
CA ALA A 118 46.18 79.75 53.63
C ALA A 118 47.18 80.38 54.60
N ILE A 119 48.06 81.26 54.10
CA ILE A 119 49.03 82.00 54.93
C ILE A 119 48.50 83.40 55.16
N PHE A 120 48.29 83.77 56.43
CA PHE A 120 47.82 85.10 56.83
C PHE A 120 49.03 86.00 57.08
N THR A 121 49.17 87.07 56.30
CA THR A 121 50.19 88.11 56.51
C THR A 121 49.59 89.26 57.30
N VAL A 122 50.05 89.44 58.55
CA VAL A 122 49.68 90.54 59.42
C VAL A 122 50.70 91.67 59.28
N THR A 123 50.23 92.89 59.03
CA THR A 123 51.03 94.12 58.97
C THR A 123 50.63 95.02 60.13
N ALA A 124 51.60 95.44 60.94
CA ALA A 124 51.43 96.45 61.98
C ALA A 124 52.09 97.77 61.54
N THR A 125 51.37 98.89 61.66
CA THR A 125 51.79 100.21 61.16
C THR A 125 51.69 101.27 62.27
N ASP A 126 52.74 102.07 62.42
CA ASP A 126 52.79 103.21 63.34
C ASP A 126 52.08 104.47 62.76
N PRO A 127 51.85 105.54 63.57
CA PRO A 127 51.31 106.82 63.08
C PRO A 127 52.24 107.56 62.10
N GLY A 128 53.53 107.22 62.05
CA GLY A 128 54.52 107.75 61.11
C GLY A 128 54.49 107.08 59.72
N GLY A 129 53.71 105.99 59.56
CA GLY A 129 53.57 105.22 58.32
C GLY A 129 54.63 104.14 58.10
N LEU A 130 55.48 103.84 59.10
CA LEU A 130 56.41 102.71 59.03
C LEU A 130 55.70 101.43 59.51
N SER A 131 56.12 100.27 59.00
CA SER A 131 55.45 99.00 59.29
C SER A 131 56.37 97.79 59.39
N ALA A 132 55.91 96.79 60.15
CA ALA A 132 56.46 95.44 60.17
C ALA A 132 55.41 94.40 59.82
N ARG A 133 55.87 93.21 59.40
CA ARG A 133 55.01 92.10 58.99
C ARG A 133 55.38 90.80 59.70
N GLN A 134 54.38 89.98 59.99
CA GLN A 134 54.51 88.58 60.37
C GLN A 134 53.54 87.72 59.57
N THR A 135 53.81 86.42 59.48
CA THR A 135 52.95 85.45 58.81
C THR A 135 52.63 84.29 59.74
N PHE A 136 51.40 83.76 59.68
CA PHE A 136 51.04 82.48 60.28
C PHE A 136 50.18 81.67 59.32
N GLU A 137 50.16 80.36 59.54
CA GLU A 137 49.39 79.41 58.72
C GLU A 137 47.97 79.25 59.29
N VAL A 138 46.98 79.20 58.40
CA VAL A 138 45.60 78.81 58.71
C VAL A 138 45.27 77.56 57.90
N SER A 139 45.01 76.45 58.58
CA SER A 139 44.63 75.17 57.96
C SER A 139 43.15 74.87 58.17
N VAL A 140 42.50 74.35 57.14
CA VAL A 140 41.12 73.87 57.14
C VAL A 140 41.15 72.39 56.76
N PRO A 141 41.01 71.45 57.72
CA PRO A 141 41.05 70.02 57.44
C PRO A 141 39.81 69.57 56.66
N ASN A 142 39.97 68.48 55.90
CA ASN A 142 38.86 67.75 55.29
C ASN A 142 38.09 66.98 56.36
N ARG A 143 36.76 66.85 56.25
CA ARG A 143 35.96 65.95 57.07
C ARG A 143 35.43 64.86 56.15
N GLY A 144 35.40 63.62 56.63
CA GLY A 144 34.82 62.53 55.84
C GLY A 144 33.30 62.62 55.75
N PRO A 145 32.68 61.85 54.85
CA PRO A 145 31.24 61.74 54.77
C PRO A 145 30.66 61.15 56.06
N GLU A 146 29.40 61.46 56.34
CA GLU A 146 28.62 60.92 57.45
C GLU A 146 27.47 60.06 56.89
N ALA A 147 27.16 58.94 57.56
CA ALA A 147 26.01 58.11 57.22
C ALA A 147 24.71 58.71 57.77
N VAL A 148 23.63 58.67 56.98
CA VAL A 148 22.35 59.34 57.25
C VAL A 148 21.20 58.34 57.17
N GLY A 149 20.42 58.22 58.24
CA GLY A 149 19.32 57.25 58.30
C GLY A 149 19.81 55.79 58.26
N VAL A 150 18.96 54.90 57.76
CA VAL A 150 19.24 53.45 57.61
C VAL A 150 18.77 52.96 56.25
N ILE A 151 19.45 51.98 55.66
CA ILE A 151 18.99 51.23 54.48
C ILE A 151 18.24 50.00 55.01
N GLU A 152 17.01 49.80 54.55
CA GLU A 152 16.16 48.68 54.96
C GLU A 152 16.58 47.37 54.29
N ASP A 153 16.52 46.28 55.06
CA ASP A 153 16.80 44.91 54.63
C ASP A 153 15.89 44.45 53.46
N ARG A 154 16.33 43.43 52.74
CA ARG A 154 15.63 42.89 51.57
C ARG A 154 15.36 41.41 51.71
N ARG A 155 14.17 41.01 51.28
CA ARG A 155 13.83 39.62 51.00
C ARG A 155 13.54 39.49 49.52
N LEU A 156 14.22 38.58 48.85
CA LEU A 156 14.20 38.37 47.39
C LEU A 156 14.06 36.86 47.12
N GLU A 157 13.52 36.47 45.97
CA GLU A 157 13.57 35.07 45.50
C GLU A 157 14.80 34.84 44.59
N VAL A 158 15.23 33.59 44.42
CA VAL A 158 16.37 33.28 43.53
C VAL A 158 16.08 33.77 42.10
N GLY A 159 16.97 34.59 41.54
CA GLY A 159 16.83 35.23 40.24
C GLY A 159 16.23 36.65 40.26
N ASP A 160 15.67 37.10 41.39
CA ASP A 160 15.18 38.48 41.52
C ASP A 160 16.32 39.51 41.48
N SER A 161 15.98 40.73 41.06
CA SER A 161 16.88 41.88 41.18
C SER A 161 16.15 43.14 41.62
N VAL A 162 16.83 43.95 42.45
CA VAL A 162 16.30 45.21 42.98
C VAL A 162 17.36 46.30 42.92
N THR A 163 16.98 47.52 42.56
CA THR A 163 17.85 48.70 42.64
C THR A 163 17.43 49.55 43.82
N ILE A 164 18.35 49.81 44.75
CA ILE A 164 18.13 50.60 45.97
C ILE A 164 18.84 51.94 45.79
N GLY A 165 18.13 53.07 45.93
CA GLY A 165 18.76 54.39 45.96
C GLY A 165 19.47 54.61 47.30
N VAL A 166 20.80 54.77 47.29
CA VAL A 166 21.62 54.87 48.52
C VAL A 166 22.25 56.25 48.70
N ALA A 167 22.26 57.12 47.69
CA ALA A 167 22.88 58.45 47.78
C ALA A 167 22.30 59.33 48.90
N ALA A 168 21.01 59.18 49.23
CA ALA A 168 20.37 59.92 50.32
C ALA A 168 20.78 59.43 51.73
N HIS A 169 21.50 58.30 51.81
CA HIS A 169 21.96 57.68 53.06
C HIS A 169 23.39 58.07 53.44
N PHE A 170 24.00 59.00 52.68
CA PHE A 170 25.33 59.56 52.96
C PHE A 170 25.31 61.06 52.70
N SER A 171 25.99 61.84 53.55
CA SER A 171 26.13 63.29 53.37
C SER A 171 27.54 63.76 53.70
N ASP A 172 28.07 64.62 52.84
CA ASP A 172 29.37 65.25 53.04
C ASP A 172 29.21 66.64 53.70
N PRO A 173 29.93 66.96 54.80
CA PRO A 173 29.82 68.25 55.49
C PRO A 173 30.30 69.45 54.67
N GLU A 174 31.24 69.25 53.75
CA GLU A 174 31.78 70.26 52.85
C GLU A 174 30.98 70.36 51.54
N GLY A 175 30.18 69.33 51.23
CA GLY A 175 29.39 69.20 50.01
C GLY A 175 30.15 68.56 48.84
N ASP A 176 31.23 67.83 49.14
CA ASP A 176 32.04 67.12 48.14
C ASP A 176 31.26 65.94 47.51
N PRO A 177 31.50 65.64 46.21
CA PRO A 177 30.81 64.55 45.53
C PRO A 177 31.33 63.18 46.00
N LEU A 178 30.43 62.32 46.46
CA LEU A 178 30.77 61.00 47.02
C LEU A 178 30.81 59.91 45.93
N ALA A 179 31.87 59.11 45.96
CA ALA A 179 32.00 57.89 45.17
C ALA A 179 31.47 56.69 45.98
N LEU A 180 30.52 55.96 45.42
CA LEU A 180 29.91 54.79 46.05
C LEU A 180 30.60 53.49 45.64
N ALA A 181 30.79 52.60 46.60
CA ALA A 181 31.13 51.20 46.41
C ALA A 181 30.13 50.32 47.18
N ALA A 182 29.93 49.08 46.73
CA ALA A 182 29.10 48.10 47.42
C ALA A 182 29.79 46.73 47.35
N ALA A 183 29.69 45.96 48.44
CA ALA A 183 30.20 44.61 48.55
C ALA A 183 29.20 43.74 49.30
N SER A 184 29.00 42.50 48.85
CA SER A 184 28.24 41.48 49.56
C SER A 184 29.17 40.63 50.41
N SER A 185 28.72 40.20 51.59
CA SER A 185 29.41 39.18 52.40
C SER A 185 29.43 37.82 51.72
N ASP A 186 28.42 37.54 50.90
CA ASP A 186 28.27 36.30 50.12
C ASP A 186 27.71 36.62 48.71
N PRO A 187 28.59 36.76 47.70
CA PRO A 187 28.19 36.96 46.31
C PRO A 187 27.53 35.75 45.63
N GLU A 188 27.58 34.55 46.23
CA GLU A 188 26.88 33.36 45.71
C GLU A 188 25.39 33.40 46.13
N VAL A 189 25.09 33.95 47.30
CA VAL A 189 23.70 34.25 47.75
C VAL A 189 23.16 35.53 47.12
N ALA A 190 23.87 36.65 47.23
CA ALA A 190 23.43 37.94 46.68
C ALA A 190 24.58 38.78 46.13
N GLN A 191 24.51 39.12 44.85
CA GLN A 191 25.49 39.99 44.19
C GLN A 191 25.10 41.46 44.38
N ALA A 192 26.07 42.31 44.75
CA ALA A 192 25.89 43.74 44.95
C ALA A 192 26.80 44.56 44.02
N ALA A 193 26.23 45.53 43.30
CA ALA A 193 26.97 46.41 42.38
C ALA A 193 26.55 47.87 42.56
N ALA A 194 27.50 48.72 42.95
CA ALA A 194 27.27 50.17 43.07
C ALA A 194 27.16 50.86 41.71
N ARG A 195 26.30 51.87 41.66
CA ARG A 195 26.12 52.84 40.57
C ARG A 195 26.34 54.25 41.14
N SER A 196 26.08 55.29 40.32
CA SER A 196 26.29 56.69 40.70
C SER A 196 25.49 57.17 41.92
N ASP A 197 24.32 56.59 42.18
CA ASP A 197 23.39 57.02 43.23
C ASP A 197 22.69 55.86 43.97
N SER A 198 22.95 54.63 43.53
CA SER A 198 22.15 53.45 43.82
C SER A 198 23.00 52.18 43.83
N VAL A 199 22.49 51.10 44.42
CA VAL A 199 23.10 49.76 44.39
C VAL A 199 22.10 48.80 43.74
N LEU A 200 22.56 48.05 42.74
CA LEU A 200 21.83 46.91 42.20
C LEU A 200 22.17 45.67 43.04
N ILE A 201 21.14 45.00 43.54
CA ILE A 201 21.22 43.68 44.17
C ILE A 201 20.59 42.65 43.22
N VAL A 202 21.24 41.49 43.09
CA VAL A 202 20.71 40.33 42.36
C VAL A 202 20.80 39.12 43.30
N ALA A 203 19.68 38.47 43.57
CA ALA A 203 19.64 37.23 44.35
C ALA A 203 20.05 36.05 43.46
N ALA A 204 21.06 35.30 43.88
CA ALA A 204 21.72 34.28 43.08
C ALA A 204 21.55 32.85 43.65
N ALA A 205 21.41 32.70 44.96
CA ALA A 205 21.09 31.43 45.63
C ALA A 205 20.36 31.66 46.96
N LYS A 206 19.71 30.62 47.49
CA LYS A 206 19.11 30.62 48.83
C LYS A 206 20.17 30.85 49.91
N GLY A 207 19.84 31.65 50.93
CA GLY A 207 20.75 31.99 52.02
C GLY A 207 20.51 33.38 52.60
N GLU A 208 21.49 33.87 53.35
CA GLU A 208 21.52 35.21 53.95
C GLU A 208 22.85 35.88 53.58
N ALA A 209 22.79 37.14 53.11
CA ALA A 209 23.98 37.92 52.76
C ALA A 209 23.84 39.38 53.21
N THR A 210 24.83 39.89 53.93
CA THR A 210 24.91 41.31 54.31
C THR A 210 25.58 42.10 53.21
N VAL A 211 24.95 43.18 52.76
CA VAL A 211 25.52 44.11 51.77
C VAL A 211 26.01 45.36 52.48
N THR A 212 27.31 45.64 52.37
CA THR A 212 27.94 46.87 52.85
C THR A 212 28.11 47.86 51.71
N VAL A 213 27.65 49.10 51.93
CA VAL A 213 27.80 50.23 51.03
C VAL A 213 28.78 51.21 51.64
N THR A 214 29.84 51.56 50.90
CA THR A 214 30.88 52.50 51.31
C THR A 214 30.79 53.76 50.45
N ALA A 215 30.60 54.92 51.07
CA ALA A 215 30.72 56.22 50.42
C ALA A 215 32.09 56.83 50.71
N ARG A 216 32.79 57.32 49.68
CA ARG A 216 34.13 57.90 49.77
C ARG A 216 34.16 59.31 49.18
N ASP A 217 34.78 60.25 49.89
CA ASP A 217 34.99 61.61 49.39
C ASP A 217 36.25 61.71 48.48
N PRO A 218 36.47 62.84 47.78
CA PRO A 218 37.71 63.11 47.04
C PRO A 218 38.98 63.25 47.90
N GLY A 219 38.84 63.42 49.22
CA GLY A 219 39.95 63.43 50.18
C GLY A 219 40.47 62.03 50.53
N GLY A 220 39.65 61.00 50.30
CA GLY A 220 39.92 59.60 50.60
C GLY A 220 39.26 59.08 51.88
N GLU A 221 38.51 59.89 52.63
CA GLU A 221 37.79 59.48 53.85
C GLU A 221 36.47 58.77 53.49
N THR A 222 35.93 57.97 54.42
CA THR A 222 34.78 57.08 54.13
C THR A 222 33.76 56.96 55.26
N ALA A 223 32.50 56.75 54.86
CA ALA A 223 31.41 56.25 55.69
C ALA A 223 30.87 54.94 55.12
N GLU A 224 30.38 54.06 56.00
CA GLU A 224 29.81 52.76 55.62
C GLU A 224 28.44 52.55 56.26
N GLN A 225 27.58 51.81 55.56
CA GLN A 225 26.30 51.34 56.07
C GLN A 225 25.97 49.98 55.47
N SER A 226 25.36 49.09 56.24
CA SER A 226 25.03 47.73 55.82
C SER A 226 23.54 47.40 56.00
N PHE A 227 23.04 46.48 55.19
CA PHE A 227 21.69 45.90 55.28
C PHE A 227 21.73 44.42 54.85
N ASP A 228 20.79 43.62 55.34
CA ASP A 228 20.75 42.19 55.07
C ASP A 228 19.86 41.84 53.86
N VAL A 229 20.21 40.75 53.18
CA VAL A 229 19.49 40.18 52.03
C VAL A 229 19.20 38.71 52.30
N THR A 230 17.92 38.40 52.56
CA THR A 230 17.41 37.04 52.75
C THR A 230 16.86 36.48 51.44
N VAL A 231 17.33 35.29 51.04
CA VAL A 231 16.79 34.51 49.92
C VAL A 231 16.27 33.17 50.47
N PRO A 232 14.95 32.95 50.57
CA PRO A 232 14.40 31.75 51.19
C PRO A 232 14.45 30.55 50.24
N ASN A 233 14.64 29.34 50.80
CA ASN A 233 14.45 28.08 50.06
C ASN A 233 12.98 27.91 49.63
N ARG A 234 12.76 27.57 48.37
CA ARG A 234 11.46 27.22 47.79
C ARG A 234 11.45 25.74 47.45
N GLY A 235 10.49 25.01 48.01
CA GLY A 235 10.41 23.57 47.81
C GLY A 235 10.00 23.16 46.39
N PRO A 236 10.07 21.85 46.10
CA PRO A 236 9.74 21.30 44.80
C PRO A 236 8.29 21.62 44.39
N ILE A 237 8.06 21.76 43.10
CA ILE A 237 6.73 21.94 42.51
C ILE A 237 6.40 20.81 41.53
N VAL A 238 5.11 20.54 41.36
CA VAL A 238 4.62 19.73 40.24
C VAL A 238 4.77 20.55 38.97
N ALA A 239 5.65 20.12 38.07
CA ALA A 239 5.91 20.76 36.78
C ALA A 239 4.94 20.29 35.70
N ASP A 240 4.54 19.01 35.76
CA ASP A 240 3.58 18.38 34.86
C ASP A 240 2.87 17.21 35.55
N THR A 241 1.66 16.90 35.12
CA THR A 241 0.86 15.78 35.65
C THR A 241 1.38 14.44 35.15
N ILE A 242 1.48 13.45 36.03
CA ILE A 242 1.68 12.05 35.63
C ILE A 242 0.31 11.51 35.17
N PRO A 243 0.17 11.03 33.92
CA PRO A 243 -1.11 10.51 33.44
C PRO A 243 -1.53 9.24 34.17
N ALA A 244 -2.84 9.05 34.32
CA ALA A 244 -3.41 7.76 34.73
C ALA A 244 -3.27 6.73 33.59
N ASP A 245 -3.10 5.45 33.93
CA ASP A 245 -2.78 4.41 32.95
C ASP A 245 -3.59 3.11 33.16
N SER A 246 -3.74 2.35 32.09
CA SER A 246 -4.42 1.04 32.03
C SER A 246 -3.45 -0.01 31.50
N LEU A 247 -2.95 -0.86 32.40
CA LEU A 247 -1.90 -1.84 32.14
C LEU A 247 -2.48 -3.26 32.12
N LEU A 248 -1.99 -4.10 31.21
CA LEU A 248 -2.26 -5.54 31.24
C LEU A 248 -1.27 -6.26 32.15
N LEU A 249 -1.70 -7.40 32.69
CA LEU A 249 -0.87 -8.20 33.59
C LEU A 249 0.29 -8.86 32.85
N GLY A 250 1.49 -8.31 33.06
CA GLY A 250 2.72 -8.62 32.34
C GLY A 250 3.45 -7.35 31.86
N ASP A 251 2.74 -6.24 31.74
CA ASP A 251 3.29 -4.95 31.31
C ASP A 251 4.14 -4.30 32.41
N THR A 252 4.81 -3.20 32.06
CA THR A 252 5.53 -2.34 33.00
C THR A 252 5.49 -0.90 32.52
N LEU A 253 5.02 0.00 33.36
CA LEU A 253 5.00 1.44 33.11
C LEU A 253 6.28 2.08 33.69
N GLU A 254 7.05 2.75 32.83
CA GLU A 254 8.22 3.53 33.24
C GLU A 254 7.97 5.05 33.06
N VAL A 255 8.01 5.82 34.16
CA VAL A 255 7.78 7.28 34.15
C VAL A 255 9.04 8.00 34.66
N ARG A 256 9.59 8.92 33.87
CA ARG A 256 10.76 9.72 34.25
C ARG A 256 10.32 10.93 35.09
N LEU A 257 10.52 10.89 36.40
CA LEU A 257 9.94 11.87 37.32
C LEU A 257 10.51 13.30 37.17
N THR A 258 11.71 13.45 36.59
CA THR A 258 12.34 14.77 36.34
C THR A 258 11.63 15.63 35.30
N SER A 259 10.64 15.12 34.57
CA SER A 259 9.73 15.95 33.73
C SER A 259 8.45 16.37 34.45
N HIS A 260 8.09 15.71 35.55
CA HIS A 260 6.84 15.95 36.29
C HIS A 260 7.03 16.74 37.58
N PHE A 261 8.26 16.84 38.07
CA PHE A 261 8.64 17.67 39.21
C PHE A 261 9.84 18.55 38.85
N ALA A 262 9.79 19.81 39.27
CA ALA A 262 10.89 20.75 39.13
C ALA A 262 11.13 21.47 40.45
N ASP A 263 12.36 21.91 40.67
CA ASP A 263 12.72 22.73 41.82
C ASP A 263 12.95 24.19 41.38
N PRO A 264 12.25 25.19 41.96
CA PRO A 264 12.42 26.60 41.57
C PRO A 264 13.81 27.18 41.87
N ASP A 265 14.55 26.61 42.84
CA ASP A 265 15.89 27.07 43.24
C ASP A 265 16.99 26.21 42.60
N GLY A 266 16.62 25.14 41.89
CA GLY A 266 17.51 24.25 41.16
C GLY A 266 18.08 23.10 42.00
N ASP A 267 17.50 22.83 43.18
CA ASP A 267 17.95 21.75 44.05
C ASP A 267 17.77 20.36 43.43
N SER A 268 18.64 19.43 43.84
CA SER A 268 18.56 18.04 43.42
C SER A 268 17.42 17.31 44.14
N LEU A 269 16.39 16.93 43.38
CA LEU A 269 15.22 16.22 43.90
C LEU A 269 15.49 14.76 44.25
N SER A 270 14.98 14.34 45.40
CA SER A 270 14.85 12.95 45.81
C SER A 270 13.39 12.49 45.68
N PHE A 271 13.15 11.24 45.29
CA PHE A 271 11.81 10.73 45.03
C PHE A 271 11.44 9.57 45.96
N ALA A 272 10.15 9.50 46.32
CA ALA A 272 9.49 8.36 46.95
C ALA A 272 8.22 8.03 46.17
N ALA A 273 7.86 6.75 46.08
CA ALA A 273 6.64 6.31 45.41
C ALA A 273 5.99 5.15 46.17
N GLU A 274 4.66 5.20 46.32
CA GLU A 274 3.87 4.19 47.03
C GLU A 274 2.57 3.91 46.27
N SER A 275 2.12 2.65 46.26
CA SER A 275 0.85 2.22 45.69
C SER A 275 -0.13 1.93 46.83
N SER A 276 -1.36 2.42 46.75
CA SER A 276 -2.37 2.21 47.79
C SER A 276 -2.73 0.72 47.98
N GLU A 277 -2.67 -0.06 46.90
CA GLU A 277 -2.89 -1.50 46.89
C GLU A 277 -1.73 -2.21 46.15
N PRO A 278 -0.61 -2.51 46.84
CA PRO A 278 0.55 -3.19 46.24
C PRO A 278 0.24 -4.59 45.68
N ALA A 279 -0.88 -5.19 46.08
CA ALA A 279 -1.38 -6.46 45.53
C ALA A 279 -2.02 -6.29 44.13
N VAL A 280 -2.47 -5.09 43.76
CA VAL A 280 -3.01 -4.76 42.43
C VAL A 280 -1.88 -4.31 41.52
N ALA A 281 -1.05 -3.35 41.95
CA ALA A 281 0.18 -2.98 41.25
C ALA A 281 1.25 -2.47 42.23
N THR A 282 2.51 -2.85 42.02
CA THR A 282 3.64 -2.33 42.82
C THR A 282 4.30 -1.15 42.13
N ALA A 283 4.58 -0.09 42.90
CA ALA A 283 5.39 1.05 42.48
C ALA A 283 6.80 0.92 43.06
N ARG A 284 7.83 1.16 42.25
CA ARG A 284 9.25 1.13 42.66
C ARG A 284 10.03 2.23 41.95
N LEU A 285 11.15 2.65 42.53
CA LEU A 285 12.03 3.66 41.95
C LEU A 285 13.37 3.07 41.52
N SER A 286 13.82 3.46 40.34
CA SER A 286 15.16 3.20 39.81
C SER A 286 15.80 4.56 39.49
N GLY A 287 16.50 5.13 40.49
CA GLY A 287 16.96 6.52 40.42
C GLY A 287 15.76 7.48 40.40
N SER A 288 15.62 8.26 39.30
CA SER A 288 14.50 9.16 39.06
C SER A 288 13.41 8.57 38.13
N THR A 289 13.51 7.29 37.75
CA THR A 289 12.45 6.60 37.00
C THR A 289 11.56 5.83 37.97
N LEU A 290 10.27 6.12 37.95
CA LEU A 290 9.22 5.30 38.54
C LEU A 290 8.93 4.11 37.62
N VAL A 291 8.88 2.93 38.21
CA VAL A 291 8.52 1.67 37.55
C VAL A 291 7.29 1.12 38.26
N VAL A 292 6.17 1.00 37.54
CA VAL A 292 4.93 0.41 38.04
C VAL A 292 4.68 -0.92 37.34
N VAL A 293 4.45 -1.98 38.12
CA VAL A 293 4.20 -3.34 37.61
C VAL A 293 2.86 -3.85 38.17
N PRO A 294 1.86 -4.16 37.32
CA PRO A 294 0.61 -4.77 37.74
C PRO A 294 0.84 -6.21 38.23
N MET A 295 0.08 -6.62 39.25
CA MET A 295 0.21 -7.91 39.95
C MET A 295 -1.11 -8.70 40.01
N ALA A 296 -2.26 -8.02 40.05
CA ALA A 296 -3.60 -8.60 39.93
C ALA A 296 -4.59 -7.58 39.34
N PRO A 297 -5.74 -8.00 38.77
CA PRO A 297 -6.72 -7.06 38.23
C PRO A 297 -7.31 -6.18 39.32
N GLY A 298 -7.58 -4.91 38.98
CA GLY A 298 -8.16 -3.95 39.91
C GLY A 298 -7.76 -2.52 39.58
N ARG A 299 -8.03 -1.60 40.51
CA ARG A 299 -7.57 -0.21 40.46
C ARG A 299 -6.80 0.11 41.72
N THR A 300 -5.68 0.79 41.58
CA THR A 300 -4.87 1.32 42.68
C THR A 300 -4.39 2.73 42.34
N THR A 301 -4.18 3.57 43.33
CA THR A 301 -3.61 4.90 43.15
C THR A 301 -2.14 4.86 43.52
N VAL A 302 -1.26 5.32 42.63
CA VAL A 302 0.17 5.50 42.90
C VAL A 302 0.41 6.95 43.28
N THR A 303 0.99 7.17 44.46
CA THR A 303 1.41 8.50 44.93
C THR A 303 2.92 8.63 44.80
N VAL A 304 3.38 9.72 44.19
CA VAL A 304 4.80 10.08 44.06
C VAL A 304 5.06 11.36 44.80
N THR A 305 6.10 11.38 45.62
CA THR A 305 6.56 12.55 46.38
C THR A 305 7.98 12.90 45.94
N ALA A 306 8.20 14.15 45.55
CA ALA A 306 9.52 14.73 45.32
C ALA A 306 9.90 15.62 46.50
N SER A 307 11.13 15.50 47.01
CA SER A 307 11.64 16.26 48.16
C SER A 307 13.01 16.87 47.85
N ASP A 308 13.20 18.12 48.25
CA ASP A 308 14.50 18.81 48.21
C ASP A 308 15.43 18.33 49.36
N PRO A 309 16.71 18.76 49.38
CA PRO A 309 17.64 18.42 50.47
C PRO A 309 17.30 19.03 51.84
N ASP A 310 16.47 20.08 51.88
CA ASP A 310 16.06 20.80 53.09
C ASP A 310 14.75 20.24 53.71
N GLY A 311 14.11 19.29 53.03
CA GLY A 311 12.92 18.56 53.49
C GLY A 311 11.58 19.17 53.07
N LEU A 312 11.56 20.17 52.18
CA LEU A 312 10.32 20.59 51.53
C LEU A 312 9.98 19.60 50.41
N SER A 313 8.69 19.44 50.11
CA SER A 313 8.23 18.44 49.15
C SER A 313 6.94 18.82 48.43
N ALA A 314 6.77 18.27 47.24
CA ALA A 314 5.51 18.21 46.52
C ALA A 314 5.17 16.75 46.21
N ALA A 315 3.87 16.44 46.15
CA ALA A 315 3.38 15.12 45.79
C ALA A 315 2.24 15.21 44.79
N GLN A 316 2.13 14.20 43.93
CA GLN A 316 0.97 13.99 43.07
C GLN A 316 0.62 12.50 43.02
N SER A 317 -0.63 12.22 42.71
CA SER A 317 -1.19 10.86 42.68
C SER A 317 -1.92 10.61 41.36
N PHE A 318 -1.72 9.43 40.78
CA PHE A 318 -2.38 9.00 39.55
C PHE A 318 -2.94 7.59 39.71
N ASP A 319 -4.03 7.30 38.99
CA ASP A 319 -4.67 5.99 39.04
C ASP A 319 -4.03 5.02 38.04
N VAL A 320 -3.85 3.78 38.48
CA VAL A 320 -3.40 2.65 37.67
C VAL A 320 -4.48 1.59 37.72
N SER A 321 -5.04 1.27 36.56
CA SER A 321 -5.95 0.15 36.39
C SER A 321 -5.21 -1.04 35.79
N ALA A 322 -5.25 -2.18 36.47
CA ALA A 322 -4.70 -3.44 36.00
C ALA A 322 -5.83 -4.34 35.49
N ALA A 323 -5.65 -4.95 34.31
CA ALA A 323 -6.54 -5.96 33.77
C ALA A 323 -5.77 -7.24 33.39
N HIS A 324 -6.44 -8.40 33.36
CA HIS A 324 -5.92 -9.51 32.57
C HIS A 324 -6.23 -9.25 31.09
N PRO A 325 -5.41 -9.74 30.15
CA PRO A 325 -5.83 -9.88 28.76
C PRO A 325 -7.08 -10.76 28.71
N ASN A 326 -8.10 -10.34 27.95
CA ASN A 326 -9.25 -11.17 27.66
C ASN A 326 -8.83 -12.46 26.94
N ARG A 327 -9.49 -13.58 27.23
CA ARG A 327 -9.17 -14.91 26.72
C ARG A 327 -10.36 -15.47 25.96
N ALA A 328 -10.10 -15.89 24.72
CA ALA A 328 -11.09 -16.48 23.85
C ALA A 328 -11.99 -17.53 24.56
N PRO A 329 -13.28 -17.58 24.21
CA PRO A 329 -14.20 -18.62 24.65
C PRO A 329 -13.62 -20.01 24.38
N VAL A 330 -13.94 -20.99 25.22
CA VAL A 330 -13.50 -22.38 25.05
C VAL A 330 -14.67 -23.30 24.71
N ALA A 331 -14.41 -24.30 23.87
CA ALA A 331 -15.37 -25.35 23.56
C ALA A 331 -15.47 -26.36 24.71
N GLU A 332 -16.68 -26.59 25.22
CA GLU A 332 -16.97 -27.64 26.19
C GLU A 332 -17.75 -28.80 25.55
N GLY A 333 -17.28 -30.03 25.78
CA GLY A 333 -17.87 -31.24 25.20
C GLY A 333 -17.86 -31.26 23.67
N GLU A 334 -18.84 -31.95 23.08
CA GLU A 334 -19.07 -32.02 21.64
C GLU A 334 -20.56 -31.81 21.34
N ILE A 335 -20.90 -30.92 20.40
CA ILE A 335 -22.29 -30.74 19.94
C ILE A 335 -22.75 -32.02 19.21
N PRO A 336 -23.86 -32.67 19.61
CA PRO A 336 -24.28 -33.95 19.03
C PRO A 336 -24.90 -33.80 17.63
N ASP A 337 -24.56 -34.75 16.76
CA ASP A 337 -25.13 -34.93 15.42
C ASP A 337 -26.68 -35.00 15.43
N ARG A 338 -27.30 -34.48 14.37
CA ARG A 338 -28.77 -34.37 14.21
C ARG A 338 -29.26 -35.07 12.95
N THR A 339 -30.35 -35.81 13.08
CA THR A 339 -31.07 -36.42 11.95
C THR A 339 -32.44 -35.76 11.81
N ILE A 340 -32.70 -35.19 10.64
CA ILE A 340 -33.90 -34.38 10.33
C ILE A 340 -34.48 -34.82 8.97
N TYR A 341 -35.77 -34.61 8.74
CA TYR A 341 -36.43 -35.03 7.49
C TYR A 341 -36.56 -33.88 6.50
N VAL A 342 -36.50 -34.13 5.18
CA VAL A 342 -36.75 -33.10 4.14
C VAL A 342 -38.07 -32.36 4.40
N GLY A 343 -38.02 -31.02 4.39
CA GLY A 343 -39.16 -30.14 4.67
C GLY A 343 -39.47 -29.91 6.15
N SER A 344 -38.63 -30.42 7.08
CA SER A 344 -38.77 -30.19 8.53
C SER A 344 -37.71 -29.22 9.07
N VAL A 345 -37.98 -28.69 10.26
CA VAL A 345 -37.06 -27.83 11.03
C VAL A 345 -36.71 -28.50 12.36
N ASP A 346 -35.51 -28.24 12.85
CA ASP A 346 -35.00 -28.69 14.16
C ASP A 346 -34.21 -27.53 14.82
N SER A 347 -33.90 -27.64 16.11
CA SER A 347 -33.10 -26.64 16.81
C SER A 347 -32.16 -27.22 17.85
N VAL A 348 -30.99 -26.59 18.00
CA VAL A 348 -29.95 -26.98 18.95
C VAL A 348 -29.58 -25.77 19.80
N ASP A 349 -29.81 -25.84 21.11
CA ASP A 349 -29.23 -24.88 22.05
C ASP A 349 -27.75 -25.23 22.26
N VAL A 350 -26.86 -24.28 21.96
CA VAL A 350 -25.41 -24.46 22.06
C VAL A 350 -24.81 -23.84 23.32
N SER A 351 -25.63 -23.24 24.21
CA SER A 351 -25.15 -22.52 25.40
C SER A 351 -24.31 -23.36 26.37
N SER A 352 -24.55 -24.67 26.45
CA SER A 352 -23.77 -25.58 27.31
C SER A 352 -22.51 -26.17 26.64
N TYR A 353 -22.18 -25.75 25.42
CA TYR A 353 -21.06 -26.29 24.63
C TYR A 353 -19.93 -25.27 24.44
N PHE A 354 -20.08 -24.08 25.01
CA PHE A 354 -19.07 -23.05 25.05
C PHE A 354 -19.11 -22.39 26.43
N SER A 355 -17.93 -22.13 27.00
CA SER A 355 -17.80 -21.36 28.23
C SER A 355 -16.72 -20.31 28.06
N ASP A 356 -16.88 -19.19 28.74
CA ASP A 356 -15.90 -18.12 28.70
C ASP A 356 -14.98 -18.16 29.93
N PRO A 357 -13.64 -18.16 29.77
CA PRO A 357 -12.71 -18.20 30.89
C PRO A 357 -12.70 -16.94 31.78
N ASP A 358 -13.14 -15.79 31.27
CA ASP A 358 -13.23 -14.51 31.97
C ASP A 358 -14.67 -14.19 32.40
N GLY A 359 -15.65 -14.87 31.80
CA GLY A 359 -17.06 -14.86 32.17
C GLY A 359 -17.94 -14.00 31.24
N ASP A 360 -17.41 -13.63 30.08
CA ASP A 360 -18.07 -12.76 29.13
C ASP A 360 -19.28 -13.42 28.42
N SER A 361 -20.17 -12.56 27.92
CA SER A 361 -21.38 -13.00 27.23
C SER A 361 -21.06 -13.43 25.80
N LEU A 362 -21.39 -14.68 25.48
CA LEU A 362 -21.10 -15.27 24.18
C LEU A 362 -22.18 -15.01 23.14
N ASP A 363 -21.79 -14.46 21.99
CA ASP A 363 -22.61 -14.37 20.79
C ASP A 363 -22.31 -15.54 19.84
N TYR A 364 -23.37 -16.10 19.25
CA TYR A 364 -23.29 -17.33 18.46
C TYR A 364 -23.64 -17.08 17.00
N THR A 365 -22.79 -17.57 16.10
CA THR A 365 -23.08 -17.67 14.66
C THR A 365 -23.00 -19.12 14.20
N ALA A 366 -23.69 -19.45 13.12
CA ALA A 366 -23.66 -20.80 12.54
C ALA A 366 -23.65 -20.78 11.02
N GLU A 367 -22.84 -21.65 10.45
CA GLU A 367 -22.72 -21.86 9.01
C GLU A 367 -22.82 -23.35 8.65
N THR A 368 -23.16 -23.63 7.40
CA THR A 368 -23.43 -24.98 6.88
C THR A 368 -22.65 -25.21 5.60
N SER A 369 -21.91 -26.32 5.53
CA SER A 369 -21.06 -26.62 4.38
C SER A 369 -21.82 -26.86 3.07
N ARG A 370 -23.16 -27.05 3.13
CA ARG A 370 -24.04 -27.20 1.97
C ARG A 370 -25.42 -26.59 2.21
N ARG A 371 -25.54 -25.26 2.03
CA ARG A 371 -26.80 -24.49 2.14
C ARG A 371 -27.99 -25.06 1.32
N ILE A 372 -27.72 -25.79 0.23
CA ILE A 372 -28.75 -26.48 -0.58
C ILE A 372 -29.36 -27.74 0.08
N ARG A 373 -28.80 -28.22 1.20
CA ARG A 373 -29.28 -29.41 1.94
C ARG A 373 -29.83 -29.04 3.29
N VAL A 374 -29.11 -28.21 4.03
CA VAL A 374 -29.53 -27.66 5.32
C VAL A 374 -29.22 -26.18 5.32
N THR A 375 -30.21 -25.34 5.58
CA THR A 375 -30.00 -23.92 5.93
C THR A 375 -29.96 -23.79 7.45
N VAL A 376 -29.20 -22.81 7.95
CA VAL A 376 -28.99 -22.59 9.39
C VAL A 376 -29.11 -21.11 9.73
N ALA A 377 -29.63 -20.83 10.92
CA ALA A 377 -29.72 -19.48 11.48
C ALA A 377 -29.48 -19.54 13.00
N ALA A 378 -28.78 -18.53 13.54
CA ALA A 378 -28.56 -18.40 14.97
C ALA A 378 -29.52 -17.35 15.56
N HIS A 379 -30.11 -17.66 16.72
CA HIS A 379 -31.00 -16.79 17.47
C HIS A 379 -30.60 -16.84 18.95
N GLY A 380 -29.63 -16.00 19.34
CA GLY A 380 -28.88 -16.20 20.57
C GLY A 380 -28.18 -17.57 20.55
N SER A 381 -28.22 -18.31 21.65
CA SER A 381 -27.64 -19.66 21.72
C SER A 381 -28.40 -20.75 20.96
N ILE A 382 -29.55 -20.45 20.32
CA ILE A 382 -30.32 -21.45 19.59
C ILE A 382 -29.97 -21.42 18.09
N ILE A 383 -29.38 -22.51 17.61
CA ILE A 383 -29.11 -22.75 16.19
C ILE A 383 -30.32 -23.48 15.59
N ALA A 384 -31.09 -22.79 14.75
CA ALA A 384 -32.17 -23.37 13.98
C ALA A 384 -31.64 -24.02 12.69
N LEU A 385 -32.18 -25.19 12.36
CA LEU A 385 -31.86 -25.99 11.17
C LEU A 385 -33.13 -26.14 10.31
N SER A 386 -33.04 -25.96 9.00
CA SER A 386 -34.11 -26.30 8.05
C SER A 386 -33.60 -27.24 6.95
N ALA A 387 -34.34 -28.33 6.71
CA ALA A 387 -33.95 -29.41 5.82
C ALA A 387 -34.51 -29.24 4.40
N GLU A 388 -33.66 -28.88 3.46
CA GLU A 388 -34.05 -28.61 2.06
C GLU A 388 -33.89 -29.82 1.13
N SER A 389 -32.85 -30.64 1.31
CA SER A 389 -32.65 -31.84 0.48
C SER A 389 -31.81 -32.94 1.14
N VAL A 390 -32.14 -34.20 0.81
CA VAL A 390 -31.54 -35.42 1.38
C VAL A 390 -30.01 -35.39 1.31
N GLY A 391 -29.35 -35.86 2.37
CA GLY A 391 -27.90 -35.99 2.46
C GLY A 391 -27.34 -35.30 3.70
N SER A 392 -26.02 -35.35 3.87
CA SER A 392 -25.36 -34.83 5.07
C SER A 392 -24.60 -33.52 4.80
N SER A 393 -24.71 -32.61 5.76
CA SER A 393 -23.98 -31.34 5.84
C SER A 393 -23.26 -31.24 7.19
N THR A 394 -22.18 -30.47 7.23
CA THR A 394 -21.49 -30.13 8.49
C THR A 394 -21.91 -28.72 8.88
N VAL A 395 -22.45 -28.56 10.07
CA VAL A 395 -22.74 -27.27 10.67
C VAL A 395 -21.52 -26.88 11.50
N THR A 396 -20.96 -25.70 11.26
CA THR A 396 -19.94 -25.08 12.11
C THR A 396 -20.62 -24.00 12.94
N VAL A 397 -20.46 -24.06 14.25
CA VAL A 397 -20.97 -23.06 15.19
C VAL A 397 -19.76 -22.34 15.77
N THR A 398 -19.82 -21.01 15.77
CA THR A 398 -18.78 -20.13 16.34
C THR A 398 -19.41 -19.39 17.51
N ALA A 399 -18.79 -19.46 18.68
CA ALA A 399 -19.12 -18.62 19.83
C ALA A 399 -18.00 -17.59 20.00
N SER A 400 -18.36 -16.32 20.05
CA SER A 400 -17.44 -15.18 20.17
C SER A 400 -17.74 -14.38 21.43
N ASP A 401 -16.71 -13.83 22.05
CA ASP A 401 -16.83 -12.82 23.11
C ASP A 401 -17.03 -11.40 22.52
N PRO A 402 -17.28 -10.37 23.35
CA PRO A 402 -17.45 -8.99 22.90
C PRO A 402 -16.21 -8.35 22.24
N ASP A 403 -15.01 -8.90 22.45
CA ASP A 403 -13.77 -8.43 21.81
C ASP A 403 -13.48 -9.17 20.47
N GLY A 404 -14.36 -10.10 20.08
CA GLY A 404 -14.27 -10.84 18.82
C GLY A 404 -13.35 -12.07 18.86
N LEU A 405 -12.83 -12.47 20.03
CA LEU A 405 -12.13 -13.75 20.16
C LEU A 405 -13.17 -14.88 20.19
N ALA A 406 -12.85 -16.03 19.60
CA ALA A 406 -13.86 -17.06 19.35
C ALA A 406 -13.37 -18.51 19.43
N ALA A 407 -14.27 -19.40 19.83
CA ALA A 407 -14.15 -20.85 19.65
C ALA A 407 -15.13 -21.37 18.60
N THR A 408 -14.74 -22.47 17.92
CA THR A 408 -15.61 -23.15 16.95
C THR A 408 -15.83 -24.61 17.31
N GLN A 409 -17.06 -25.08 17.18
CA GLN A 409 -17.43 -26.49 17.22
C GLN A 409 -18.12 -26.90 15.90
N ARG A 410 -18.16 -28.20 15.63
CA ARG A 410 -18.80 -28.75 14.42
C ARG A 410 -19.61 -29.99 14.75
N PHE A 411 -20.80 -30.08 14.16
CA PHE A 411 -21.64 -31.28 14.20
C PHE A 411 -22.21 -31.59 12.82
N ARG A 412 -22.70 -32.82 12.63
CA ARG A 412 -23.32 -33.26 11.38
C ARG A 412 -24.83 -33.09 11.45
N ALA A 413 -25.39 -32.44 10.44
CA ALA A 413 -26.81 -32.55 10.13
C ALA A 413 -26.99 -33.59 9.01
N VAL A 414 -27.81 -34.62 9.25
CA VAL A 414 -28.18 -35.66 8.29
C VAL A 414 -29.64 -35.46 7.91
N VAL A 415 -29.88 -35.13 6.64
CA VAL A 415 -31.23 -35.00 6.09
C VAL A 415 -31.65 -36.32 5.46
N GLU A 416 -32.73 -36.91 5.98
CA GLU A 416 -33.33 -38.13 5.45
C GLU A 416 -34.64 -37.83 4.69
N PRO A 417 -35.02 -38.64 3.69
CA PRO A 417 -36.33 -38.53 3.06
C PRO A 417 -37.44 -38.90 4.05
N VAL A 418 -38.59 -38.23 3.96
CA VAL A 418 -39.77 -38.54 4.78
C VAL A 418 -40.16 -40.02 4.58
N PRO A 419 -40.47 -40.79 5.65
CA PRO A 419 -40.89 -42.19 5.52
C PRO A 419 -42.26 -42.35 4.82
N ALA A 420 -42.30 -43.06 3.70
CA ALA A 420 -43.50 -43.37 2.92
C ALA A 420 -43.38 -44.67 2.08
N PRO A 421 -44.47 -45.41 1.82
CA PRO A 421 -44.49 -46.61 0.97
C PRO A 421 -44.57 -46.29 -0.54
N ASP A 422 -44.23 -47.26 -1.41
CA ASP A 422 -44.32 -47.17 -2.88
C ASP A 422 -44.66 -48.55 -3.48
N LEU A 423 -45.92 -48.84 -3.83
CA LEU A 423 -46.32 -50.17 -4.33
C LEU A 423 -46.29 -50.24 -5.86
N VAL A 424 -45.20 -50.80 -6.39
CA VAL A 424 -45.10 -51.17 -7.81
C VAL A 424 -45.63 -52.58 -8.06
N VAL A 425 -46.18 -52.81 -9.25
CA VAL A 425 -46.53 -54.16 -9.73
C VAL A 425 -45.72 -54.51 -10.97
N ASP A 426 -44.99 -55.62 -10.91
CA ASP A 426 -44.20 -56.15 -12.02
C ASP A 426 -45.13 -56.60 -13.17
N THR A 427 -44.60 -56.70 -14.40
CA THR A 427 -45.40 -57.22 -15.53
C THR A 427 -45.79 -58.68 -15.26
N PRO A 428 -47.07 -59.05 -15.34
CA PRO A 428 -47.51 -60.39 -15.02
C PRO A 428 -46.97 -61.43 -15.99
N THR A 429 -47.16 -62.69 -15.64
CA THR A 429 -46.90 -63.85 -16.49
C THR A 429 -48.19 -64.66 -16.63
N VAL A 430 -48.30 -65.42 -17.72
CA VAL A 430 -49.43 -66.32 -17.98
C VAL A 430 -48.94 -67.76 -18.11
N ASP A 431 -49.66 -68.74 -17.57
CA ASP A 431 -49.28 -70.15 -17.68
C ASP A 431 -49.48 -70.72 -19.11
N ARG A 432 -50.31 -70.05 -19.93
CA ARG A 432 -50.54 -70.33 -21.36
C ARG A 432 -50.78 -69.02 -22.11
N ASP A 433 -49.99 -68.79 -23.16
CA ASP A 433 -50.09 -67.67 -24.09
C ASP A 433 -50.93 -67.99 -25.35
N SER A 434 -51.23 -69.27 -25.58
CA SER A 434 -52.07 -69.77 -26.67
C SER A 434 -53.06 -70.81 -26.16
N VAL A 435 -54.35 -70.46 -26.19
CA VAL A 435 -55.44 -71.22 -25.60
C VAL A 435 -56.51 -71.45 -26.66
N GLN A 436 -57.15 -72.62 -26.70
CA GLN A 436 -58.29 -72.81 -27.59
C GLN A 436 -59.45 -71.90 -27.12
N VAL A 437 -60.25 -71.36 -28.04
CA VAL A 437 -61.44 -70.54 -27.71
C VAL A 437 -62.29 -71.22 -26.62
N GLY A 438 -62.54 -70.52 -25.51
CA GLY A 438 -63.25 -71.04 -24.33
C GLY A 438 -62.44 -71.88 -23.33
N GLY A 439 -61.10 -71.80 -23.31
CA GLY A 439 -60.24 -72.50 -22.33
C GLY A 439 -59.75 -71.64 -21.16
N GLU A 440 -59.36 -72.27 -20.05
CA GLU A 440 -58.80 -71.62 -18.84
C GLU A 440 -57.27 -71.40 -18.90
N PHE A 441 -56.81 -70.34 -18.24
CA PHE A 441 -55.39 -70.04 -17.97
C PHE A 441 -55.23 -69.30 -16.63
N THR A 442 -53.99 -69.11 -16.16
CA THR A 442 -53.65 -68.45 -14.90
C THR A 442 -52.73 -67.25 -15.15
N VAL A 443 -52.96 -66.15 -14.44
CA VAL A 443 -52.13 -64.94 -14.45
C VAL A 443 -51.44 -64.77 -13.11
N THR A 444 -50.12 -64.60 -13.10
CA THR A 444 -49.28 -64.44 -11.90
C THR A 444 -48.53 -63.12 -11.93
N ALA A 445 -48.57 -62.35 -10.84
CA ALA A 445 -47.93 -61.04 -10.72
C ALA A 445 -47.20 -60.87 -9.39
N VAL A 446 -46.16 -60.03 -9.36
CA VAL A 446 -45.42 -59.67 -8.14
C VAL A 446 -45.70 -58.21 -7.78
N VAL A 447 -46.11 -57.98 -6.54
CA VAL A 447 -46.26 -56.64 -5.94
C VAL A 447 -45.06 -56.38 -5.03
N ARG A 448 -44.48 -55.19 -5.09
CA ARG A 448 -43.23 -54.85 -4.38
C ARG A 448 -43.31 -53.45 -3.78
N ASN A 449 -42.89 -53.30 -2.53
CA ASN A 449 -42.77 -52.00 -1.88
C ASN A 449 -41.37 -51.42 -2.14
N GLN A 450 -41.26 -50.40 -3.00
CA GLN A 450 -40.02 -49.66 -3.28
C GLN A 450 -39.79 -48.48 -2.34
N GLY A 451 -40.76 -48.17 -1.47
CA GLY A 451 -40.70 -47.08 -0.49
C GLY A 451 -39.84 -47.40 0.72
N ASN A 452 -39.59 -46.38 1.54
CA ASN A 452 -38.81 -46.47 2.78
C ASN A 452 -39.67 -46.68 4.04
N ALA A 453 -41.00 -46.79 3.92
CA ALA A 453 -41.91 -47.17 4.99
C ALA A 453 -42.80 -48.37 4.64
N GLU A 454 -43.42 -48.97 5.65
CA GLU A 454 -44.36 -50.09 5.53
C GLU A 454 -45.71 -49.64 4.95
N ALA A 455 -46.25 -50.42 4.00
CA ALA A 455 -47.63 -50.25 3.52
C ALA A 455 -48.61 -50.91 4.51
N GLN A 456 -48.97 -50.17 5.57
CA GLN A 456 -49.68 -50.71 6.76
C GLN A 456 -51.14 -51.15 6.55
N SER A 457 -51.71 -50.94 5.35
CA SER A 457 -53.05 -51.41 4.97
C SER A 457 -53.00 -52.71 4.16
N LEU A 458 -54.03 -53.55 4.29
CA LEU A 458 -54.31 -54.60 3.29
C LEU A 458 -54.70 -53.93 1.98
N ASN A 459 -53.99 -54.25 0.89
CA ASN A 459 -54.24 -53.67 -0.44
C ASN A 459 -54.83 -54.76 -1.36
N THR A 460 -55.56 -54.37 -2.41
CA THR A 460 -56.17 -55.34 -3.34
C THR A 460 -55.46 -55.29 -4.69
N LEU A 461 -55.12 -56.45 -5.25
CA LEU A 461 -54.69 -56.61 -6.63
C LEU A 461 -55.91 -56.94 -7.50
N ARG A 462 -56.16 -56.15 -8.54
CA ARG A 462 -57.24 -56.38 -9.53
C ARG A 462 -56.65 -56.74 -10.88
N LEU A 463 -57.27 -57.68 -11.58
CA LEU A 463 -56.87 -58.17 -12.90
C LEU A 463 -57.89 -57.71 -13.95
N TYR A 464 -57.40 -57.21 -15.07
CA TYR A 464 -58.18 -56.57 -16.14
C TYR A 464 -57.88 -57.20 -17.51
N GLU A 465 -58.88 -57.25 -18.39
CA GLU A 465 -58.75 -57.64 -19.80
C GLU A 465 -58.86 -56.41 -20.72
N SER A 466 -57.90 -56.24 -21.64
CA SER A 466 -57.90 -55.18 -22.66
C SER A 466 -57.75 -55.73 -24.08
N PHE A 467 -58.13 -54.89 -25.04
CA PHE A 467 -57.92 -55.11 -26.47
C PHE A 467 -56.53 -54.65 -26.93
N ASP A 468 -55.81 -53.85 -26.13
CA ASP A 468 -54.44 -53.43 -26.38
C ASP A 468 -53.54 -53.64 -25.14
N SER A 469 -52.24 -53.41 -25.29
CA SER A 469 -51.25 -53.72 -24.24
C SER A 469 -51.23 -52.75 -23.06
N ARG A 470 -52.08 -51.71 -23.05
CA ARG A 470 -52.26 -50.81 -21.91
C ARG A 470 -53.42 -51.29 -21.05
N ILE A 471 -53.15 -51.33 -19.75
CA ILE A 471 -54.14 -51.68 -18.73
C ILE A 471 -54.44 -50.43 -17.92
N THR A 472 -55.73 -50.17 -17.73
CA THR A 472 -56.26 -49.02 -17.00
C THR A 472 -57.39 -49.50 -16.09
N SER A 473 -57.73 -48.69 -15.08
CA SER A 473 -58.88 -48.96 -14.20
C SER A 473 -60.25 -48.86 -14.90
N ASN A 474 -60.29 -48.47 -16.18
CA ASN A 474 -61.51 -48.47 -17.02
C ASN A 474 -61.69 -49.75 -17.83
N ASP A 475 -60.67 -50.59 -17.93
CA ASP A 475 -60.77 -51.87 -18.63
C ASP A 475 -61.66 -52.85 -17.84
N PRO A 476 -62.33 -53.82 -18.50
CA PRO A 476 -63.09 -54.86 -17.82
C PRO A 476 -62.27 -55.63 -16.77
N GLN A 477 -62.63 -55.47 -15.50
CA GLN A 477 -62.05 -56.27 -14.42
C GLN A 477 -62.57 -57.72 -14.53
N VAL A 478 -61.65 -58.68 -14.62
CA VAL A 478 -61.96 -60.12 -14.73
C VAL A 478 -61.75 -60.88 -13.42
N ALA A 479 -60.88 -60.40 -12.52
CA ALA A 479 -60.68 -61.01 -11.20
C ALA A 479 -60.04 -60.03 -10.17
N ALA A 480 -59.87 -60.47 -8.92
CA ALA A 480 -59.11 -59.78 -7.88
C ALA A 480 -58.66 -60.74 -6.76
N ASP A 481 -57.60 -60.35 -6.04
CA ASP A 481 -57.11 -61.03 -4.84
C ASP A 481 -56.43 -60.02 -3.88
N SER A 482 -56.18 -60.43 -2.63
CA SER A 482 -55.61 -59.60 -1.57
C SER A 482 -54.08 -59.64 -1.50
N VAL A 483 -53.47 -58.49 -1.20
CA VAL A 483 -52.03 -58.31 -0.99
C VAL A 483 -51.77 -58.07 0.50
N ILE A 484 -50.88 -58.88 1.08
CA ILE A 484 -50.42 -58.72 2.46
C ILE A 484 -49.68 -57.38 2.65
N PRO A 485 -49.66 -56.79 3.87
CA PRO A 485 -48.81 -55.64 4.15
C PRO A 485 -47.34 -55.92 3.82
N LEU A 486 -46.66 -54.95 3.20
CA LEU A 486 -45.27 -55.06 2.77
C LEU A 486 -44.42 -54.00 3.48
N GLY A 487 -43.40 -54.45 4.21
CA GLY A 487 -42.33 -53.57 4.69
C GLY A 487 -41.48 -53.02 3.55
N ALA A 488 -40.66 -52.01 3.83
CA ALA A 488 -39.75 -51.41 2.85
C ALA A 488 -38.88 -52.47 2.16
N GLY A 489 -38.85 -52.47 0.83
CA GLY A 489 -38.10 -53.43 0.00
C GLY A 489 -38.70 -54.83 -0.13
N GLN A 490 -39.81 -55.15 0.54
CA GLN A 490 -40.45 -56.47 0.47
C GLN A 490 -41.28 -56.66 -0.81
N ALA A 491 -41.50 -57.91 -1.19
CA ALA A 491 -42.32 -58.30 -2.33
C ALA A 491 -43.19 -59.51 -2.00
N THR A 492 -44.31 -59.67 -2.70
CA THR A 492 -45.17 -60.85 -2.64
C THR A 492 -45.74 -61.20 -4.01
N GLU A 493 -46.00 -62.48 -4.25
CA GLU A 493 -46.51 -63.02 -5.52
C GLU A 493 -47.97 -63.44 -5.36
N VAL A 494 -48.80 -63.10 -6.35
CA VAL A 494 -50.25 -63.35 -6.37
C VAL A 494 -50.61 -64.01 -7.70
N SER A 495 -51.39 -65.11 -7.66
CA SER A 495 -51.75 -65.90 -8.84
C SER A 495 -53.25 -66.11 -8.94
N VAL A 496 -53.84 -65.74 -10.08
CA VAL A 496 -55.30 -65.67 -10.27
C VAL A 496 -55.71 -66.38 -11.56
N ARG A 497 -56.75 -67.21 -11.51
CA ARG A 497 -57.23 -68.00 -12.67
C ARG A 497 -58.30 -67.23 -13.47
N VAL A 498 -58.29 -67.40 -14.80
CA VAL A 498 -59.17 -66.71 -15.76
C VAL A 498 -59.71 -67.68 -16.82
N GLU A 499 -60.97 -67.50 -17.23
CA GLU A 499 -61.60 -68.17 -18.38
C GLU A 499 -61.44 -67.34 -19.66
N GLY A 500 -61.02 -67.96 -20.76
CA GLY A 500 -60.77 -67.27 -22.04
C GLY A 500 -62.00 -67.10 -22.95
N PRO A 501 -62.00 -66.09 -23.84
CA PRO A 501 -63.12 -65.75 -24.72
C PRO A 501 -63.49 -66.82 -25.76
N SER A 502 -64.71 -66.70 -26.30
CA SER A 502 -65.35 -67.65 -27.21
C SER A 502 -65.05 -67.45 -28.71
N PHE A 503 -64.18 -66.51 -29.07
CA PHE A 503 -63.82 -66.18 -30.47
C PHE A 503 -62.29 -66.16 -30.66
N ALA A 504 -61.85 -66.42 -31.89
CA ALA A 504 -60.42 -66.40 -32.24
C ALA A 504 -59.88 -64.96 -32.32
N GLY A 505 -58.67 -64.73 -31.82
CA GLY A 505 -58.05 -63.41 -31.73
C GLY A 505 -57.01 -63.34 -30.62
N THR A 506 -56.56 -62.13 -30.29
CA THR A 506 -55.65 -61.84 -29.16
C THR A 506 -56.36 -60.96 -28.13
N ARG A 507 -56.05 -61.17 -26.84
CA ARG A 507 -56.43 -60.32 -25.71
C ARG A 507 -55.23 -60.05 -24.82
N PHE A 508 -55.25 -58.93 -24.10
CA PHE A 508 -54.19 -58.55 -23.18
C PHE A 508 -54.71 -58.59 -21.74
N TYR A 509 -53.93 -59.14 -20.82
CA TYR A 509 -54.29 -59.23 -19.40
C TYR A 509 -53.23 -58.57 -18.54
N GLY A 510 -53.63 -57.75 -17.57
CA GLY A 510 -52.70 -57.18 -16.59
C GLY A 510 -53.39 -56.62 -15.36
N VAL A 511 -52.60 -56.18 -14.38
CA VAL A 511 -53.03 -56.01 -13.00
C VAL A 511 -52.76 -54.61 -12.44
N CYS A 512 -53.56 -54.18 -11.47
CA CYS A 512 -53.29 -52.99 -10.67
C CYS A 512 -53.48 -53.26 -9.17
N VAL A 513 -52.61 -52.70 -8.31
CA VAL A 513 -52.76 -52.72 -6.84
C VAL A 513 -53.36 -51.40 -6.34
N ASP A 514 -54.15 -51.46 -5.26
CA ASP A 514 -54.62 -50.26 -4.56
C ASP A 514 -53.47 -49.47 -3.91
N SER A 515 -53.52 -48.14 -4.04
CA SER A 515 -52.61 -47.20 -3.39
C SER A 515 -52.90 -47.05 -1.88
N PRO A 516 -51.92 -47.30 -0.98
CA PRO A 516 -52.05 -46.99 0.44
C PRO A 516 -52.00 -45.48 0.70
N PRO A 517 -52.41 -45.00 1.90
CA PRO A 517 -52.27 -43.60 2.28
C PRO A 517 -50.81 -43.13 2.24
N ASN A 518 -50.58 -41.93 1.70
CA ASN A 518 -49.28 -41.29 1.56
C ASN A 518 -48.24 -42.08 0.73
N GLU A 519 -48.69 -42.85 -0.27
CA GLU A 519 -47.80 -43.48 -1.25
C GLU A 519 -46.99 -42.44 -2.06
N THR A 520 -45.68 -42.68 -2.24
CA THR A 520 -44.77 -41.75 -2.93
C THR A 520 -45.02 -41.64 -4.43
N ASN A 521 -45.52 -42.70 -5.06
CA ASN A 521 -45.85 -42.76 -6.46
C ASN A 521 -47.07 -43.66 -6.66
N THR A 522 -48.14 -43.11 -7.25
CA THR A 522 -49.39 -43.84 -7.51
C THR A 522 -49.55 -44.25 -8.99
N ARG A 523 -48.52 -44.01 -9.82
CA ARG A 523 -48.57 -44.22 -11.29
C ARG A 523 -47.96 -45.54 -11.75
N ASN A 524 -47.25 -46.22 -10.87
CA ASN A 524 -46.53 -47.50 -11.07
C ASN A 524 -47.29 -48.70 -10.48
N ASN A 525 -48.46 -48.47 -9.88
CA ASN A 525 -49.33 -49.48 -9.28
C ASN A 525 -50.04 -50.37 -10.31
N CYS A 526 -49.97 -50.04 -11.61
CA CYS A 526 -50.55 -50.82 -12.71
C CYS A 526 -49.45 -51.38 -13.64
N SER A 527 -49.60 -52.63 -14.04
CA SER A 527 -48.69 -53.33 -14.94
C SER A 527 -49.06 -53.16 -16.42
N ALA A 528 -48.13 -53.49 -17.32
CA ALA A 528 -48.45 -53.67 -18.74
C ALA A 528 -49.30 -54.93 -18.98
N GLY A 529 -50.05 -54.95 -20.10
CA GLY A 529 -50.88 -56.08 -20.50
C GLY A 529 -50.10 -57.15 -21.28
N VAL A 530 -50.33 -58.43 -20.95
CA VAL A 530 -49.69 -59.61 -21.55
C VAL A 530 -50.64 -60.27 -22.56
N PRO A 531 -50.20 -60.55 -23.81
CA PRO A 531 -51.06 -61.12 -24.84
C PRO A 531 -51.34 -62.62 -24.65
N VAL A 532 -52.58 -63.04 -24.91
CA VAL A 532 -53.04 -64.44 -25.01
C VAL A 532 -53.85 -64.63 -26.31
N VAL A 533 -53.63 -65.74 -27.03
CA VAL A 533 -54.08 -65.97 -28.43
C VAL A 533 -55.01 -67.20 -28.59
N PHE A 534 -56.01 -67.13 -29.48
CA PHE A 534 -57.03 -68.19 -29.71
C PHE A 534 -57.26 -68.50 -31.25
N TRP A 535 -57.34 -69.76 -31.79
CA TRP A 535 -56.92 -70.16 -33.21
C TRP A 535 -57.72 -71.19 -34.14
N GLN A 536 -57.44 -71.30 -35.51
CA GLN A 536 -58.08 -72.16 -36.63
C GLN A 536 -57.27 -72.51 -38.01
N PRO A 537 -57.74 -73.36 -39.04
CA PRO A 537 -57.00 -74.03 -40.23
C PRO A 537 -57.23 -73.66 -41.79
N ASN A 538 -56.57 -74.34 -42.82
CA ASN A 538 -56.41 -74.02 -44.33
C ASN A 538 -56.37 -75.15 -45.49
N ARG A 539 -56.12 -74.81 -46.80
CA ARG A 539 -55.85 -75.68 -48.05
C ARG A 539 -54.59 -75.36 -48.97
N ALA A 540 -54.61 -75.32 -50.35
CA ALA A 540 -53.42 -75.50 -51.31
C ALA A 540 -53.47 -75.05 -52.86
N PRO A 541 -52.35 -74.69 -53.61
CA PRO A 541 -52.32 -74.06 -54.99
C PRO A 541 -51.75 -74.81 -56.25
N LEU A 542 -51.79 -74.19 -57.47
CA LEU A 542 -51.51 -74.77 -58.84
C LEU A 542 -50.83 -73.83 -59.92
N PRO A 543 -50.22 -74.35 -61.02
CA PRO A 543 -49.62 -73.56 -62.15
C PRO A 543 -50.52 -73.35 -63.40
N ARG A 544 -50.17 -72.42 -64.32
CA ARG A 544 -51.02 -71.95 -65.45
C ARG A 544 -50.39 -71.86 -66.86
N ASP A 545 -49.49 -70.91 -67.14
CA ASP A 545 -48.88 -70.63 -68.47
C ASP A 545 -47.33 -70.76 -68.42
N SER A 546 -46.60 -70.84 -69.55
CA SER A 546 -45.14 -71.07 -69.62
C SER A 546 -44.25 -69.84 -69.94
N ILE A 547 -42.94 -69.93 -69.63
CA ILE A 547 -41.93 -68.83 -69.72
C ILE A 547 -40.95 -69.04 -70.90
N ARG A 548 -40.51 -67.96 -71.56
CA ARG A 548 -39.63 -67.96 -72.77
C ARG A 548 -38.14 -67.76 -72.42
N ALA A 549 -37.26 -68.44 -73.15
CA ALA A 549 -35.79 -68.36 -73.06
C ALA A 549 -35.14 -67.15 -73.81
N PRO A 550 -34.18 -66.41 -73.21
CA PRO A 550 -33.43 -65.31 -73.83
C PRO A 550 -31.91 -65.57 -74.06
N THR A 551 -31.25 -64.68 -74.81
CA THR A 551 -29.79 -64.61 -75.05
C THR A 551 -29.29 -63.19 -74.78
N LEU A 552 -28.15 -63.02 -74.10
CA LEU A 552 -27.68 -61.79 -73.43
C LEU A 552 -26.13 -61.61 -73.51
N GLU A 553 -25.58 -60.47 -73.09
CA GLU A 553 -24.15 -60.26 -72.76
C GLU A 553 -23.95 -60.06 -71.24
N PRO A 554 -22.75 -60.28 -70.64
CA PRO A 554 -22.53 -60.02 -69.21
C PRO A 554 -22.87 -58.57 -68.82
N GLY A 555 -23.75 -58.41 -67.83
CA GLY A 555 -24.32 -57.13 -67.40
C GLY A 555 -25.78 -56.90 -67.85
N ASP A 556 -26.27 -57.63 -68.86
CA ASP A 556 -27.66 -57.50 -69.32
C ASP A 556 -28.68 -58.06 -68.32
N THR A 557 -29.91 -57.52 -68.35
CA THR A 557 -31.03 -58.00 -67.53
C THR A 557 -32.32 -58.30 -68.32
N PHE A 558 -32.95 -59.43 -68.00
CA PHE A 558 -34.26 -59.86 -68.51
C PHE A 558 -35.30 -59.85 -67.39
N ARG A 559 -36.53 -59.38 -67.65
CA ARG A 559 -37.59 -59.20 -66.64
C ARG A 559 -38.96 -59.72 -67.10
N THR A 560 -39.70 -60.41 -66.22
CA THR A 560 -41.06 -60.91 -66.49
C THR A 560 -41.90 -61.08 -65.22
N SER A 561 -43.22 -60.85 -65.28
CA SER A 561 -44.11 -60.99 -64.11
C SER A 561 -44.74 -62.39 -63.99
N LEU A 562 -44.81 -62.90 -62.76
CA LEU A 562 -45.09 -64.30 -62.43
C LEU A 562 -46.56 -64.66 -62.21
N GLY A 563 -47.41 -63.71 -61.80
CA GLY A 563 -48.79 -63.98 -61.35
C GLY A 563 -49.77 -64.43 -62.43
N ARG A 564 -49.34 -64.45 -63.69
CA ARG A 564 -50.04 -65.10 -64.81
C ARG A 564 -49.73 -66.61 -64.92
N PHE A 565 -48.69 -67.09 -64.22
CA PHE A 565 -48.16 -68.44 -64.32
C PHE A 565 -48.59 -69.38 -63.17
N PHE A 566 -49.27 -68.89 -62.12
CA PHE A 566 -49.70 -69.65 -60.93
C PHE A 566 -51.00 -69.10 -60.31
N ILE A 567 -51.76 -69.91 -59.52
CA ILE A 567 -53.05 -69.55 -58.88
C ILE A 567 -53.34 -70.35 -57.59
N ASP A 568 -54.07 -69.75 -56.64
CA ASP A 568 -54.50 -70.36 -55.36
C ASP A 568 -56.06 -70.46 -55.20
N PRO A 569 -56.64 -71.56 -54.65
CA PRO A 569 -58.08 -71.73 -54.44
C PRO A 569 -58.69 -71.04 -53.21
N ASP A 570 -57.95 -70.84 -52.12
CA ASP A 570 -58.41 -70.15 -50.90
C ASP A 570 -58.29 -68.61 -51.03
N ARG A 571 -57.64 -68.15 -52.12
CA ARG A 571 -57.25 -66.76 -52.41
C ARG A 571 -56.15 -66.25 -51.49
N ASP A 572 -55.37 -67.17 -50.95
CA ASP A 572 -54.25 -66.83 -50.11
C ASP A 572 -53.10 -66.24 -50.94
N PRO A 573 -52.30 -65.31 -50.38
CA PRO A 573 -51.18 -64.73 -51.10
C PRO A 573 -50.15 -65.79 -51.46
N LEU A 574 -49.79 -65.93 -52.74
CA LEU A 574 -48.69 -66.80 -53.15
C LEU A 574 -47.34 -66.08 -53.01
N ARG A 575 -46.32 -66.80 -52.52
CA ARG A 575 -44.91 -66.39 -52.63
C ARG A 575 -44.20 -67.18 -53.71
N TYR A 576 -43.28 -66.51 -54.39
CA TYR A 576 -42.46 -67.09 -55.45
C TYR A 576 -40.98 -67.14 -55.05
N ALA A 577 -40.30 -68.22 -55.45
CA ALA A 577 -38.85 -68.36 -55.42
C ALA A 577 -38.35 -68.69 -56.84
N ALA A 578 -37.15 -68.25 -57.19
CA ALA A 578 -36.49 -68.65 -58.43
C ALA A 578 -35.00 -68.93 -58.20
N GLU A 579 -34.51 -69.97 -58.85
CA GLU A 579 -33.15 -70.50 -58.71
C GLU A 579 -32.55 -70.70 -60.10
N SER A 580 -31.32 -70.27 -60.30
CA SER A 580 -30.52 -70.60 -61.48
C SER A 580 -29.75 -71.90 -61.26
N SER A 581 -29.67 -72.75 -62.28
CA SER A 581 -28.83 -73.95 -62.27
C SER A 581 -27.33 -73.62 -62.22
N ASP A 582 -26.96 -72.42 -62.67
CA ASP A 582 -25.60 -71.88 -62.55
C ASP A 582 -25.66 -70.36 -62.34
N ALA A 583 -25.48 -69.95 -61.09
CA ALA A 583 -25.46 -68.56 -60.69
C ALA A 583 -24.21 -67.78 -61.17
N SER A 584 -23.15 -68.47 -61.60
CA SER A 584 -21.97 -67.81 -62.18
C SER A 584 -22.23 -67.31 -63.60
N ILE A 585 -23.14 -67.98 -64.33
CA ILE A 585 -23.55 -67.63 -65.70
C ILE A 585 -24.70 -66.62 -65.68
N ALA A 586 -25.76 -66.89 -64.90
CA ALA A 586 -26.87 -65.96 -64.74
C ALA A 586 -27.50 -66.06 -63.34
N THR A 587 -27.68 -64.91 -62.67
CA THR A 587 -28.33 -64.81 -61.36
C THR A 587 -29.81 -64.44 -61.48
N THR A 588 -30.63 -64.91 -60.54
CA THR A 588 -32.06 -64.61 -60.50
C THR A 588 -32.48 -63.93 -59.21
N SER A 589 -33.37 -62.95 -59.31
CA SER A 589 -34.03 -62.33 -58.17
C SER A 589 -35.53 -62.19 -58.41
N ILE A 590 -36.31 -62.28 -57.33
CA ILE A 590 -37.75 -62.01 -57.34
C ILE A 590 -38.03 -60.86 -56.39
N SER A 591 -38.72 -59.83 -56.89
CA SER A 591 -39.31 -58.79 -56.06
C SER A 591 -40.83 -58.85 -56.21
N GLY A 592 -41.51 -59.30 -55.15
CA GLY A 592 -42.95 -59.54 -55.13
C GLY A 592 -43.39 -60.53 -56.21
N ASN A 593 -43.84 -59.99 -57.35
CA ASN A 593 -44.39 -60.72 -58.48
C ASN A 593 -43.57 -60.55 -59.79
N LEU A 594 -42.35 -60.01 -59.71
CA LEU A 594 -41.47 -59.77 -60.85
C LEU A 594 -40.20 -60.61 -60.72
N LEU A 595 -39.96 -61.49 -61.69
CA LEU A 595 -38.68 -62.19 -61.89
C LEU A 595 -37.74 -61.29 -62.70
N THR A 596 -36.54 -61.09 -62.18
CA THR A 596 -35.39 -60.53 -62.90
C THR A 596 -34.31 -61.60 -63.04
N VAL A 597 -33.72 -61.70 -64.22
CA VAL A 597 -32.55 -62.53 -64.53
C VAL A 597 -31.46 -61.61 -65.01
N GLU A 598 -30.25 -61.75 -64.47
CA GLU A 598 -29.08 -60.93 -64.81
C GLU A 598 -27.97 -61.85 -65.34
N ALA A 599 -27.41 -61.53 -66.51
CA ALA A 599 -26.30 -62.26 -67.10
C ALA A 599 -24.97 -61.85 -66.44
N LYS A 600 -24.17 -62.83 -66.00
CA LYS A 600 -22.94 -62.59 -65.22
C LYS A 600 -21.66 -63.02 -65.96
N ALA A 601 -21.67 -64.17 -66.61
CA ALA A 601 -20.51 -64.69 -67.35
C ALA A 601 -20.93 -65.50 -68.57
N PRO A 602 -20.07 -65.65 -69.61
CA PRO A 602 -20.39 -66.43 -70.80
C PRO A 602 -20.74 -67.90 -70.49
N GLY A 603 -21.87 -68.38 -71.01
CA GLY A 603 -22.36 -69.74 -70.74
C GLY A 603 -23.84 -69.93 -71.05
N VAL A 604 -24.42 -71.03 -70.57
CA VAL A 604 -25.87 -71.32 -70.62
C VAL A 604 -26.36 -71.78 -69.24
N ALA A 605 -27.46 -71.22 -68.73
CA ALA A 605 -28.05 -71.55 -67.43
C ALA A 605 -29.57 -71.81 -67.52
N THR A 606 -30.09 -72.69 -66.67
CA THR A 606 -31.53 -73.01 -66.56
C THR A 606 -32.13 -72.40 -65.30
N ILE A 607 -33.19 -71.62 -65.43
CA ILE A 607 -33.93 -71.01 -64.32
C ILE A 607 -35.12 -71.90 -63.94
N THR A 608 -35.26 -72.22 -62.64
CA THR A 608 -36.45 -72.86 -62.03
C THR A 608 -37.24 -71.83 -61.23
N VAL A 609 -38.57 -71.82 -61.32
CA VAL A 609 -39.46 -70.95 -60.56
C VAL A 609 -40.47 -71.79 -59.77
N THR A 610 -40.67 -71.48 -58.49
CA THR A 610 -41.55 -72.19 -57.54
C THR A 610 -42.55 -71.21 -56.91
N ALA A 611 -43.85 -71.54 -56.93
CA ALA A 611 -44.89 -70.86 -56.17
C ALA A 611 -45.26 -71.67 -54.91
N ARG A 612 -45.57 -70.99 -53.81
CA ARG A 612 -45.87 -71.57 -52.50
C ARG A 612 -47.02 -70.83 -51.80
N ASP A 613 -47.93 -71.59 -51.21
CA ASP A 613 -48.93 -71.06 -50.27
C ASP A 613 -48.25 -70.64 -48.96
N VAL A 614 -48.63 -69.48 -48.42
CA VAL A 614 -48.05 -68.91 -47.20
C VAL A 614 -49.07 -68.53 -46.14
N THR A 615 -50.31 -69.03 -46.18
CA THR A 615 -51.13 -69.01 -44.96
C THR A 615 -50.55 -69.92 -43.88
N THR A 616 -50.54 -69.41 -42.65
CA THR A 616 -49.91 -70.02 -41.47
C THR A 616 -50.82 -71.04 -40.76
N ARG A 617 -51.97 -71.35 -41.35
CA ARG A 617 -53.02 -72.17 -40.76
C ARG A 617 -52.72 -73.68 -40.90
N ARG A 618 -51.70 -74.12 -40.15
CA ARG A 618 -51.09 -75.47 -40.02
C ARG A 618 -50.05 -75.87 -41.09
N PRO A 619 -49.13 -76.82 -40.77
CA PRO A 619 -47.99 -77.14 -41.62
C PRO A 619 -48.37 -78.04 -42.80
N GLY A 620 -48.37 -77.46 -44.00
CA GLY A 620 -48.48 -78.17 -45.28
C GLY A 620 -47.93 -77.27 -46.39
N SER A 621 -46.68 -77.48 -46.79
CA SER A 621 -46.02 -76.63 -47.79
C SER A 621 -46.46 -77.00 -49.21
N PHE A 622 -47.66 -76.61 -49.60
CA PHE A 622 -48.16 -76.87 -50.95
C PHE A 622 -47.51 -75.92 -51.97
N THR A 623 -46.95 -76.49 -53.05
CA THR A 623 -46.12 -75.77 -54.04
C THR A 623 -46.36 -76.24 -55.48
N ALA A 624 -46.01 -75.39 -56.44
CA ALA A 624 -46.03 -75.67 -57.88
C ALA A 624 -44.77 -75.08 -58.58
N THR A 625 -44.26 -75.68 -59.66
CA THR A 625 -42.95 -75.29 -60.27
C THR A 625 -42.92 -75.25 -61.81
N GLN A 626 -41.98 -74.49 -62.39
CA GLN A 626 -41.71 -74.35 -63.85
C GLN A 626 -40.22 -74.09 -64.16
N ARG A 627 -39.73 -74.28 -65.41
CA ARG A 627 -38.31 -74.10 -65.83
C ARG A 627 -38.10 -73.52 -67.25
N PHE A 628 -36.98 -72.80 -67.51
CA PHE A 628 -36.54 -72.28 -68.84
C PHE A 628 -35.03 -71.96 -68.92
N GLU A 629 -34.43 -71.80 -70.11
CA GLU A 629 -32.97 -71.57 -70.33
C GLU A 629 -32.56 -70.12 -70.68
N VAL A 630 -31.27 -69.75 -70.52
CA VAL A 630 -30.64 -68.42 -70.74
C VAL A 630 -29.20 -68.59 -71.29
N SER A 631 -28.73 -67.76 -72.26
CA SER A 631 -27.36 -67.85 -72.87
C SER A 631 -26.56 -66.52 -72.90
N VAL A 632 -25.22 -66.52 -72.75
CA VAL A 632 -24.36 -65.30 -72.53
C VAL A 632 -22.98 -65.28 -73.27
N ARG A 633 -22.44 -64.15 -73.82
CA ARG A 633 -21.11 -63.99 -74.56
C ARG A 633 -20.43 -62.55 -74.54
N LEU A 634 -19.14 -62.34 -74.95
CA LEU A 634 -18.26 -61.11 -74.75
C LEU A 634 -17.38 -60.57 -75.96
N ARG A 635 -16.70 -59.38 -75.84
CA ARG A 635 -15.64 -58.77 -76.73
C ARG A 635 -14.53 -57.91 -75.98
N PRO A 636 -13.29 -57.62 -76.51
CA PRO A 636 -12.12 -57.03 -75.76
C PRO A 636 -11.42 -55.70 -76.27
N ARG A 637 -10.70 -54.91 -75.41
CA ARG A 637 -10.02 -53.57 -75.67
C ARG A 637 -8.85 -53.13 -74.67
N PRO A 638 -8.00 -52.09 -74.93
CA PRO A 638 -6.87 -51.56 -74.08
C PRO A 638 -7.18 -50.30 -73.18
N ASP A 639 -6.28 -49.88 -72.26
CA ASP A 639 -6.43 -48.72 -71.31
C ASP A 639 -5.06 -48.21 -70.75
N LEU A 640 -4.69 -46.91 -70.78
CA LEU A 640 -3.38 -46.40 -70.26
C LEU A 640 -3.50 -45.44 -69.05
N VAL A 641 -2.48 -45.44 -68.17
CA VAL A 641 -2.39 -44.58 -66.97
C VAL A 641 -0.98 -44.01 -66.78
N VAL A 642 -0.83 -42.78 -66.26
CA VAL A 642 0.47 -42.11 -66.01
C VAL A 642 0.60 -41.55 -64.59
N ASP A 643 1.71 -41.87 -63.92
CA ASP A 643 2.12 -41.31 -62.61
C ASP A 643 3.51 -40.65 -62.67
N LEU A 644 3.79 -39.67 -61.81
CA LEU A 644 5.17 -39.20 -61.56
C LEU A 644 5.82 -39.98 -60.41
N ALA A 645 7.12 -40.22 -60.50
CA ALA A 645 7.90 -41.02 -59.54
C ALA A 645 8.81 -40.18 -58.62
N GLN A 646 8.41 -38.96 -58.28
CA GLN A 646 9.20 -38.00 -57.47
C GLN A 646 8.30 -37.10 -56.62
N ASP A 647 8.81 -36.71 -55.45
CA ASP A 647 8.19 -35.74 -54.53
C ASP A 647 8.71 -34.31 -54.77
N SER A 648 7.97 -33.30 -54.28
CA SER A 648 8.29 -31.87 -54.41
C SER A 648 9.59 -31.45 -53.70
N PHE A 649 10.36 -30.54 -54.30
CA PHE A 649 11.67 -30.08 -53.82
C PHE A 649 11.96 -28.61 -54.16
N SER A 650 13.04 -28.03 -53.61
CA SER A 650 13.54 -26.69 -53.95
C SER A 650 14.87 -26.74 -54.71
N ILE A 651 15.10 -25.75 -55.57
CA ILE A 651 16.29 -25.66 -56.43
C ILE A 651 16.57 -24.20 -56.84
N GLY A 652 17.83 -23.79 -56.95
CA GLY A 652 18.17 -22.44 -57.42
C GLY A 652 17.70 -22.16 -58.86
N PRO A 653 17.58 -20.88 -59.27
CA PRO A 653 17.20 -20.51 -60.63
C PRO A 653 18.20 -21.01 -61.67
N GLN A 654 17.70 -21.40 -62.85
CA GLN A 654 18.51 -21.89 -63.99
C GLN A 654 19.35 -23.16 -63.73
N HIS A 655 18.99 -23.98 -62.74
CA HIS A 655 19.64 -25.26 -62.47
C HIS A 655 18.90 -26.45 -63.15
N SER A 656 19.67 -27.42 -63.63
CA SER A 656 19.13 -28.61 -64.30
C SER A 656 18.74 -29.72 -63.32
N PHE A 657 17.57 -30.33 -63.53
CA PHE A 657 17.07 -31.50 -62.80
C PHE A 657 16.43 -32.52 -63.77
N PHE A 658 15.88 -33.61 -63.23
CA PHE A 658 15.17 -34.64 -64.02
C PHE A 658 13.74 -34.83 -63.48
N VAL A 659 12.79 -35.07 -64.39
CA VAL A 659 11.41 -35.50 -64.07
C VAL A 659 11.19 -36.91 -64.61
N ASN A 660 10.69 -37.81 -63.77
CA ASN A 660 10.48 -39.23 -64.04
C ASN A 660 8.97 -39.56 -64.07
N ALA A 661 8.48 -40.14 -65.16
CA ALA A 661 7.10 -40.60 -65.32
C ALA A 661 7.01 -42.12 -65.54
N VAL A 662 5.93 -42.74 -65.05
CA VAL A 662 5.65 -44.17 -65.17
C VAL A 662 4.32 -44.35 -65.89
N VAL A 663 4.33 -45.12 -66.99
CA VAL A 663 3.13 -45.44 -67.77
C VAL A 663 2.75 -46.92 -67.57
N ARG A 664 1.46 -47.22 -67.51
CA ARG A 664 0.89 -48.55 -67.35
C ARG A 664 -0.20 -48.81 -68.39
N ASN A 665 -0.34 -50.05 -68.87
CA ASN A 665 -1.51 -50.51 -69.62
C ASN A 665 -2.38 -51.39 -68.72
N GLU A 666 -3.52 -50.88 -68.26
CA GLU A 666 -4.44 -51.59 -67.37
C GLU A 666 -5.58 -52.30 -68.13
N GLY A 667 -5.59 -52.21 -69.47
CA GLY A 667 -6.61 -52.79 -70.33
C GLY A 667 -6.33 -54.21 -70.82
N THR A 668 -7.40 -54.87 -71.31
CA THR A 668 -7.45 -56.29 -71.73
C THR A 668 -6.86 -56.57 -73.13
N ARG A 669 -5.93 -55.73 -73.59
CA ARG A 669 -5.29 -55.85 -74.91
C ARG A 669 -3.95 -55.11 -74.90
N ASP A 670 -2.96 -55.67 -75.60
CA ASP A 670 -1.70 -54.99 -75.88
C ASP A 670 -1.90 -53.67 -76.64
N VAL A 671 -1.04 -52.69 -76.38
CA VAL A 671 -0.85 -51.48 -77.20
C VAL A 671 0.29 -51.76 -78.18
N PRO A 672 0.01 -52.10 -79.46
CA PRO A 672 0.99 -52.71 -80.37
C PRO A 672 1.91 -51.70 -81.08
N SER A 673 1.57 -50.42 -81.04
CA SER A 673 2.35 -49.30 -81.57
C SER A 673 2.71 -48.35 -80.42
N GLY A 674 3.98 -47.97 -80.32
CA GLY A 674 4.45 -47.09 -79.23
C GLY A 674 3.74 -45.75 -79.17
N THR A 675 3.57 -45.23 -77.96
CA THR A 675 2.92 -43.95 -77.64
C THR A 675 3.94 -42.95 -77.07
N THR A 676 3.61 -41.65 -77.06
CA THR A 676 4.50 -40.59 -76.54
C THR A 676 4.04 -40.08 -75.19
N VAL A 677 4.97 -39.93 -74.25
CA VAL A 677 4.77 -39.19 -72.99
C VAL A 677 5.31 -37.77 -73.18
N ARG A 678 4.48 -36.76 -72.93
CA ARG A 678 4.84 -35.34 -72.94
C ARG A 678 4.88 -34.82 -71.51
N PHE A 679 5.86 -33.99 -71.21
CA PHE A 679 6.06 -33.34 -69.92
C PHE A 679 5.70 -31.87 -70.03
N PHE A 680 5.01 -31.35 -69.02
CA PHE A 680 4.42 -30.02 -69.02
C PHE A 680 4.84 -29.20 -67.80
N LEU A 681 4.89 -27.89 -67.97
CA LEU A 681 4.95 -26.87 -66.93
C LEU A 681 3.61 -26.14 -66.88
N SER A 682 2.90 -26.28 -65.76
CA SER A 682 1.62 -25.64 -65.45
C SER A 682 1.82 -24.46 -64.50
N SER A 683 0.89 -23.50 -64.59
CA SER A 683 0.77 -22.40 -63.63
C SER A 683 -0.02 -22.78 -62.36
N ASP A 684 -0.67 -23.94 -62.33
CA ASP A 684 -1.42 -24.43 -61.17
C ASP A 684 -1.22 -25.95 -60.94
N THR A 685 -1.93 -26.49 -59.96
CA THR A 685 -1.80 -27.90 -59.53
C THR A 685 -2.42 -28.92 -60.47
N THR A 686 -3.05 -28.48 -61.56
CA THR A 686 -3.70 -29.32 -62.57
C THR A 686 -2.77 -29.47 -63.77
N ILE A 687 -2.59 -30.71 -64.24
CA ILE A 687 -1.79 -31.03 -65.42
C ILE A 687 -2.72 -31.44 -66.54
N GLY A 688 -2.60 -30.77 -67.69
CA GLY A 688 -3.31 -31.11 -68.91
C GLY A 688 -2.51 -30.79 -70.16
N THR A 689 -2.98 -31.28 -71.30
CA THR A 689 -2.33 -31.06 -72.61
C THR A 689 -2.43 -29.63 -73.16
N ALA A 690 -3.01 -28.71 -72.38
CA ALA A 690 -3.04 -27.27 -72.65
C ALA A 690 -1.90 -26.49 -71.96
N ASP A 691 -1.17 -27.13 -71.04
CA ASP A 691 -0.04 -26.54 -70.34
C ASP A 691 1.21 -26.39 -71.24
N THR A 692 2.25 -25.75 -70.74
CA THR A 692 3.46 -25.49 -71.55
C THR A 692 4.29 -26.77 -71.68
N GLU A 693 4.35 -27.39 -72.85
CA GLU A 693 5.20 -28.56 -73.08
C GLU A 693 6.69 -28.20 -72.91
N VAL A 694 7.38 -28.89 -72.01
CA VAL A 694 8.80 -28.70 -71.68
C VAL A 694 9.69 -29.87 -72.11
N GLY A 695 9.10 -30.97 -72.58
CA GLY A 695 9.82 -32.08 -73.22
C GLY A 695 8.94 -33.29 -73.52
N SER A 696 9.46 -34.27 -74.24
CA SER A 696 8.70 -35.48 -74.61
C SER A 696 9.60 -36.70 -74.80
N VAL A 697 9.11 -37.91 -74.49
CA VAL A 697 9.79 -39.18 -74.74
C VAL A 697 8.80 -40.22 -75.29
N THR A 698 9.18 -40.91 -76.37
CA THR A 698 8.38 -41.98 -76.98
C THR A 698 8.69 -43.35 -76.35
N LEU A 699 7.64 -44.12 -76.05
CA LEU A 699 7.69 -45.46 -75.45
C LEU A 699 7.55 -46.57 -76.48
N GLY A 700 7.85 -47.80 -76.05
CA GLY A 700 7.66 -49.02 -76.86
C GLY A 700 6.19 -49.48 -76.93
N ALA A 701 5.98 -50.64 -77.57
CA ALA A 701 4.70 -51.34 -77.47
C ALA A 701 4.51 -51.88 -76.03
N LEU A 702 3.37 -51.58 -75.42
CA LEU A 702 3.10 -51.90 -74.01
C LEU A 702 2.06 -53.04 -73.92
N PRO A 703 2.44 -54.26 -73.47
CA PRO A 703 1.52 -55.39 -73.41
C PRO A 703 0.43 -55.19 -72.35
N GLU A 704 -0.62 -56.02 -72.38
CA GLU A 704 -1.63 -56.11 -71.32
C GLU A 704 -0.98 -56.21 -69.93
N SER A 705 -1.43 -55.39 -68.97
CA SER A 705 -0.83 -55.25 -67.62
C SER A 705 0.64 -54.80 -67.58
N GLY A 706 1.18 -54.30 -68.70
CA GLY A 706 2.57 -53.82 -68.82
C GLY A 706 2.80 -52.46 -68.15
N ARG A 707 4.07 -52.16 -67.83
CA ARG A 707 4.51 -50.84 -67.33
C ARG A 707 5.90 -50.46 -67.84
N GLU A 708 6.13 -49.18 -68.05
CA GLU A 708 7.43 -48.61 -68.46
C GLU A 708 7.69 -47.29 -67.72
N THR A 709 8.97 -46.96 -67.47
CA THR A 709 9.37 -45.72 -66.77
C THR A 709 10.31 -44.92 -67.67
N THR A 710 10.05 -43.63 -67.79
CA THR A 710 10.77 -42.70 -68.66
C THR A 710 11.13 -41.42 -67.91
N SER A 711 12.11 -40.67 -68.41
CA SER A 711 12.56 -39.43 -67.77
C SER A 711 13.04 -38.38 -68.77
N VAL A 712 12.92 -37.11 -68.36
CA VAL A 712 13.39 -35.95 -69.13
C VAL A 712 14.24 -35.05 -68.23
N SER A 713 15.28 -34.42 -68.79
CA SER A 713 16.05 -33.38 -68.09
C SER A 713 15.47 -32.01 -68.39
N LEU A 714 15.18 -31.24 -67.35
CA LEU A 714 14.61 -29.90 -67.40
C LEU A 714 15.51 -28.90 -66.67
N THR A 715 15.32 -27.61 -66.91
CA THR A 715 16.01 -26.52 -66.20
C THR A 715 14.99 -25.66 -65.47
N SER A 716 15.26 -25.30 -64.21
CA SER A 716 14.39 -24.44 -63.42
C SER A 716 14.29 -23.02 -64.03
N PRO A 717 13.12 -22.35 -63.94
CA PRO A 717 12.97 -20.99 -64.41
C PRO A 717 13.93 -20.02 -63.71
N ALA A 718 14.17 -18.86 -64.31
CA ALA A 718 14.90 -17.77 -63.67
C ALA A 718 14.04 -16.98 -62.68
N ALA A 719 12.71 -17.18 -62.70
CA ALA A 719 11.78 -16.53 -61.80
C ALA A 719 11.71 -17.28 -60.46
N VAL A 720 11.79 -16.53 -59.37
CA VAL A 720 11.65 -17.00 -57.98
C VAL A 720 10.19 -17.39 -57.72
N GLY A 721 9.95 -18.53 -57.07
CA GLY A 721 8.60 -19.01 -56.74
C GLY A 721 8.32 -20.49 -57.06
N ILE A 722 7.09 -20.93 -56.77
CA ILE A 722 6.64 -22.32 -56.97
C ILE A 722 6.17 -22.52 -58.41
N HIS A 723 6.67 -23.58 -59.05
CA HIS A 723 6.37 -23.98 -60.42
C HIS A 723 5.90 -25.44 -60.45
N TYR A 724 4.88 -25.77 -61.24
CA TYR A 724 4.24 -27.09 -61.23
C TYR A 724 4.57 -27.89 -62.51
N TYR A 725 5.10 -29.10 -62.35
CA TYR A 725 5.48 -29.98 -63.46
C TYR A 725 4.60 -31.23 -63.54
N GLY A 726 4.36 -31.75 -64.73
CA GLY A 726 3.48 -32.89 -64.97
C GLY A 726 3.84 -33.72 -66.19
N ALA A 727 3.18 -34.85 -66.40
CA ALA A 727 3.33 -35.67 -67.60
C ALA A 727 1.99 -36.25 -68.08
N CYS A 728 1.79 -36.34 -69.40
CA CYS A 728 0.65 -37.03 -70.02
C CYS A 728 1.11 -37.97 -71.14
N VAL A 729 0.43 -39.11 -71.30
CA VAL A 729 0.62 -40.04 -72.43
C VAL A 729 -0.41 -39.81 -73.53
N GLU A 730 0.00 -39.92 -74.79
CA GLU A 730 -0.92 -39.85 -75.93
C GLU A 730 -1.85 -41.08 -75.96
N ALA A 731 -3.15 -40.83 -76.11
CA ALA A 731 -4.17 -41.88 -76.18
C ALA A 731 -4.05 -42.74 -77.45
N VAL A 732 -4.52 -43.99 -77.39
CA VAL A 732 -4.37 -45.00 -78.45
C VAL A 732 -5.72 -45.52 -78.98
N ASP A 733 -5.71 -46.20 -80.13
CA ASP A 733 -6.92 -46.66 -80.79
C ASP A 733 -7.75 -47.64 -79.91
N GLU A 734 -9.05 -47.33 -79.78
CA GLU A 734 -10.05 -48.06 -78.99
C GLU A 734 -9.80 -48.15 -77.47
N GLU A 735 -8.99 -47.26 -76.90
CA GLU A 735 -8.74 -47.16 -75.46
C GLU A 735 -10.04 -46.97 -74.65
N THR A 736 -10.19 -47.68 -73.53
CA THR A 736 -11.44 -47.70 -72.76
C THR A 736 -11.64 -46.49 -71.85
N ARG A 737 -10.55 -45.79 -71.51
CA ARG A 737 -10.51 -44.55 -70.73
C ARG A 737 -9.33 -43.73 -71.21
N THR A 738 -9.49 -42.41 -71.32
CA THR A 738 -8.42 -41.49 -71.75
C THR A 738 -8.29 -40.27 -70.84
N ASP A 739 -9.09 -40.23 -69.77
CA ASP A 739 -9.16 -39.18 -68.74
C ASP A 739 -8.11 -39.39 -67.63
N ASN A 740 -7.54 -40.59 -67.59
CA ASN A 740 -6.49 -41.10 -66.70
C ASN A 740 -5.07 -40.96 -67.28
N ASN A 741 -4.93 -40.34 -68.45
CA ASN A 741 -3.68 -40.33 -69.22
C ASN A 741 -2.71 -39.20 -68.80
N CYS A 742 -3.07 -38.38 -67.80
CA CYS A 742 -2.23 -37.32 -67.23
C CYS A 742 -1.98 -37.55 -65.73
N SER A 743 -0.77 -37.22 -65.28
CA SER A 743 -0.33 -37.32 -63.88
C SER A 743 -0.86 -36.17 -63.00
N GLY A 744 -0.72 -36.32 -61.68
CA GLY A 744 -0.74 -35.17 -60.76
C GLY A 744 0.45 -34.22 -60.96
N ALA A 745 0.38 -33.03 -60.35
CA ALA A 745 1.42 -32.00 -60.41
C ALA A 745 2.51 -32.16 -59.35
N LEU A 746 3.76 -31.96 -59.77
CA LEU A 746 4.97 -31.90 -58.96
C LEU A 746 5.37 -30.43 -58.72
N ALA A 747 5.30 -29.96 -57.47
CA ALA A 747 5.69 -28.60 -57.11
C ALA A 747 7.22 -28.47 -56.95
N VAL A 748 7.82 -27.46 -57.58
CA VAL A 748 9.25 -27.13 -57.48
C VAL A 748 9.42 -25.66 -57.09
N LEU A 749 10.10 -25.38 -55.98
CA LEU A 749 10.33 -24.02 -55.48
C LEU A 749 11.70 -23.48 -55.94
N VAL A 750 11.71 -22.28 -56.52
CA VAL A 750 12.93 -21.55 -56.95
C VAL A 750 13.23 -20.37 -56.02
N ASP A 751 14.49 -20.24 -55.56
CA ASP A 751 14.92 -19.26 -54.53
C ASP A 751 16.34 -18.64 -54.82
N GLU A 752 16.64 -17.43 -54.33
CA GLU A 752 17.87 -16.64 -54.64
C GLU A 752 19.06 -16.83 -53.65
N GLU A 753 20.29 -16.53 -54.09
CA GLU A 753 21.53 -16.65 -53.27
C GLU A 753 21.77 -15.46 -52.30
N LYS A 754 22.32 -15.74 -51.09
CA LYS A 754 22.48 -14.77 -49.96
C LYS A 754 23.44 -13.60 -50.31
N PRO A 755 23.09 -12.33 -49.97
CA PRO A 755 23.97 -11.16 -50.10
C PRO A 755 25.17 -11.14 -49.10
N PRO A 756 26.18 -10.27 -49.29
CA PRO A 756 27.37 -10.21 -48.44
C PRO A 756 27.14 -9.54 -47.07
N ASN A 757 27.75 -10.10 -46.02
CA ASN A 757 27.62 -9.64 -44.62
C ASN A 757 27.97 -8.17 -44.39
N ARG A 758 27.22 -7.54 -43.46
CA ARG A 758 27.40 -6.18 -42.96
C ARG A 758 27.56 -6.23 -41.45
N ALA A 759 28.35 -5.30 -40.91
CA ALA A 759 28.65 -5.25 -39.49
C ALA A 759 27.40 -4.98 -38.61
N PRO A 760 27.43 -5.43 -37.34
CA PRO A 760 26.41 -5.09 -36.33
C PRO A 760 26.31 -3.58 -36.09
N ARG A 761 25.20 -3.13 -35.51
CA ARG A 761 24.91 -1.71 -35.19
C ARG A 761 24.53 -1.55 -33.73
N VAL A 762 24.82 -0.38 -33.17
CA VAL A 762 24.31 0.04 -31.85
C VAL A 762 23.01 0.81 -32.08
N GLU A 763 21.89 0.27 -31.60
CA GLU A 763 20.57 0.91 -31.69
C GLU A 763 20.27 1.78 -30.45
N ARG A 764 20.79 1.40 -29.28
CA ARG A 764 20.60 2.14 -28.02
C ARG A 764 21.86 2.09 -27.15
N THR A 765 22.20 3.23 -26.53
CA THR A 765 23.27 3.29 -25.52
C THR A 765 22.72 3.03 -24.12
N PHE A 766 23.55 2.48 -23.23
CA PHE A 766 23.24 2.43 -21.80
C PHE A 766 23.25 3.84 -21.18
N ARG A 767 22.60 3.99 -20.02
CA ARG A 767 22.77 5.18 -19.16
C ARG A 767 23.86 4.91 -18.14
N ASP A 768 24.54 5.98 -17.73
CA ASP A 768 25.48 5.93 -16.61
C ASP A 768 24.76 5.57 -15.30
N LEU A 769 25.45 4.81 -14.45
CA LEU A 769 24.99 4.36 -13.14
C LEU A 769 25.74 5.13 -12.05
N THR A 770 25.15 6.21 -11.54
CA THR A 770 25.66 6.94 -10.37
C THR A 770 25.10 6.36 -9.06
N ASP A 771 25.74 6.70 -7.95
CA ASP A 771 25.24 6.46 -6.59
C ASP A 771 24.97 4.98 -6.26
N THR A 772 25.75 4.09 -6.89
CA THR A 772 25.73 2.66 -6.59
C THR A 772 26.52 2.37 -5.31
N ILE A 773 26.21 1.26 -4.63
CA ILE A 773 26.92 0.82 -3.43
C ILE A 773 27.69 -0.50 -3.68
N PRO A 774 28.79 -0.78 -2.95
CA PRO A 774 29.57 -2.00 -3.11
C PRO A 774 28.74 -3.27 -2.83
N GLY A 775 29.11 -4.39 -3.45
CA GLY A 775 28.51 -5.71 -3.20
C GLY A 775 27.19 -5.99 -3.93
N ARG A 776 26.70 -5.09 -4.80
CA ARG A 776 25.44 -5.27 -5.55
C ARG A 776 25.68 -5.83 -6.95
N ARG A 777 24.67 -6.53 -7.47
CA ARG A 777 24.66 -7.05 -8.85
C ARG A 777 23.55 -6.38 -9.67
N TYR A 778 23.94 -5.67 -10.72
CA TYR A 778 23.02 -5.05 -11.69
C TYR A 778 22.93 -5.94 -12.93
N ARG A 779 21.77 -5.94 -13.60
CA ARG A 779 21.55 -6.66 -14.87
C ARG A 779 21.00 -5.69 -15.91
N ALA A 780 21.54 -5.73 -17.12
CA ALA A 780 20.95 -5.07 -18.29
C ALA A 780 20.71 -6.08 -19.42
N TYR A 781 19.63 -5.89 -20.17
CA TYR A 781 19.22 -6.76 -21.28
C TYR A 781 19.82 -6.25 -22.59
N LEU A 782 20.25 -7.16 -23.47
CA LEU A 782 21.09 -6.83 -24.63
C LEU A 782 20.32 -6.76 -25.97
N GLY A 783 19.18 -7.43 -26.10
CA GLY A 783 18.42 -7.55 -27.35
C GLY A 783 17.79 -6.27 -27.93
N GLU A 784 17.92 -5.12 -27.25
CA GLU A 784 17.55 -3.78 -27.77
C GLU A 784 18.76 -2.85 -27.95
N VAL A 785 19.97 -3.34 -27.67
CA VAL A 785 21.22 -2.54 -27.65
C VAL A 785 21.95 -2.68 -28.98
N PHE A 786 21.99 -3.90 -29.53
CA PHE A 786 22.65 -4.21 -30.79
C PHE A 786 21.69 -4.88 -31.78
N SER A 787 21.82 -4.55 -33.06
CA SER A 787 21.11 -5.20 -34.17
C SER A 787 22.12 -5.71 -35.21
N ASP A 788 21.79 -6.77 -35.92
CA ASP A 788 22.54 -7.18 -37.11
C ASP A 788 21.73 -6.91 -38.39
N PRO A 789 22.26 -6.17 -39.38
CA PRO A 789 21.52 -5.89 -40.62
C PRO A 789 21.22 -7.11 -41.49
N ASP A 790 21.92 -8.23 -41.30
CA ASP A 790 21.80 -9.48 -42.05
C ASP A 790 21.22 -10.65 -41.21
N ASP A 791 20.74 -10.33 -39.99
CA ASP A 791 20.15 -11.26 -39.00
C ASP A 791 21.12 -12.39 -38.56
N ASP A 792 22.43 -12.12 -38.64
CA ASP A 792 23.48 -13.03 -38.19
C ASP A 792 23.57 -13.04 -36.64
N PRO A 793 23.80 -14.20 -36.00
CA PRO A 793 23.81 -14.32 -34.55
C PRO A 793 25.04 -13.63 -33.90
N LEU A 794 24.77 -12.65 -33.04
CA LEU A 794 25.79 -11.81 -32.40
C LEU A 794 26.43 -12.46 -31.18
N ALA A 795 27.77 -12.44 -31.13
CA ALA A 795 28.55 -12.75 -29.93
C ALA A 795 28.82 -11.46 -29.14
N ILE A 796 28.33 -11.37 -27.90
CA ILE A 796 28.50 -10.20 -27.04
C ILE A 796 29.60 -10.43 -26.00
N THR A 797 30.51 -9.46 -25.85
CA THR A 797 31.49 -9.37 -24.75
C THR A 797 31.32 -8.07 -23.97
N ALA A 798 31.77 -8.04 -22.72
CA ALA A 798 31.77 -6.84 -21.90
C ALA A 798 32.98 -6.77 -20.97
N GLU A 799 33.68 -5.64 -20.98
CA GLU A 799 34.90 -5.39 -20.23
C GLU A 799 34.73 -4.16 -19.32
N SER A 800 35.34 -4.21 -18.13
CA SER A 800 35.41 -3.08 -17.21
C SER A 800 36.78 -2.42 -17.28
N SER A 801 36.83 -1.09 -17.21
CA SER A 801 38.09 -0.35 -17.08
C SER A 801 38.78 -0.57 -15.72
N ASP A 802 38.04 -1.05 -14.71
CA ASP A 802 38.56 -1.39 -13.39
C ASP A 802 37.73 -2.53 -12.76
N GLU A 803 38.23 -3.77 -12.89
CA GLU A 803 37.60 -4.96 -12.31
C GLU A 803 37.63 -5.03 -10.78
N ALA A 804 38.43 -4.18 -10.10
CA ALA A 804 38.40 -4.09 -8.64
C ALA A 804 37.24 -3.21 -8.14
N VAL A 805 36.68 -2.35 -9.01
CA VAL A 805 35.55 -1.47 -8.73
C VAL A 805 34.25 -2.08 -9.26
N VAL A 806 34.23 -2.51 -10.54
CA VAL A 806 33.10 -3.24 -11.13
C VAL A 806 33.60 -4.38 -12.00
N ARG A 807 33.15 -5.61 -11.75
CA ARG A 807 33.41 -6.77 -12.63
C ARG A 807 32.20 -7.07 -13.51
N THR A 808 32.45 -7.50 -14.75
CA THR A 808 31.39 -7.79 -15.74
C THR A 808 31.29 -9.28 -16.06
N GLU A 809 30.09 -9.73 -16.41
CA GLU A 809 29.81 -11.08 -16.90
C GLU A 809 28.66 -11.05 -17.91
N VAL A 810 28.78 -11.73 -19.05
CA VAL A 810 27.71 -11.83 -20.05
C VAL A 810 27.15 -13.25 -20.02
N VAL A 811 25.84 -13.40 -19.82
CA VAL A 811 25.15 -14.70 -19.74
C VAL A 811 23.88 -14.64 -20.57
N GLY A 812 23.90 -15.33 -21.71
CA GLY A 812 22.84 -15.23 -22.72
C GLY A 812 22.70 -13.78 -23.21
N ASP A 813 21.46 -13.32 -23.37
CA ASP A 813 21.16 -11.95 -23.80
C ASP A 813 21.17 -10.92 -22.65
N SER A 814 22.12 -11.03 -21.72
CA SER A 814 22.23 -10.11 -20.59
C SER A 814 23.65 -9.92 -20.10
N ILE A 815 23.97 -8.68 -19.74
CA ILE A 815 25.17 -8.31 -19.00
C ILE A 815 24.82 -8.17 -17.51
N TYR A 816 25.68 -8.72 -16.66
CA TYR A 816 25.69 -8.56 -15.21
C TYR A 816 26.90 -7.71 -14.80
N LEU A 817 26.67 -6.74 -13.93
CA LEU A 817 27.69 -5.88 -13.33
C LEU A 817 27.74 -6.17 -11.84
N TYR A 818 28.90 -6.54 -11.31
CA TYR A 818 29.15 -6.79 -9.90
C TYR A 818 29.94 -5.62 -9.33
N THR A 819 29.32 -4.76 -8.51
CA THR A 819 30.02 -3.68 -7.80
C THR A 819 30.81 -4.28 -6.65
N ILE A 820 32.09 -3.90 -6.51
CA ILE A 820 33.04 -4.57 -5.60
C ILE A 820 33.56 -3.61 -4.54
N ASP A 821 34.05 -2.43 -4.92
CA ASP A 821 34.61 -1.41 -4.00
C ASP A 821 34.31 0.02 -4.50
N PHE A 822 34.52 1.02 -3.66
CA PHE A 822 34.27 2.43 -3.97
C PHE A 822 35.20 2.95 -5.09
N GLY A 823 34.64 3.71 -6.03
CA GLY A 823 35.38 4.20 -7.19
C GLY A 823 34.50 4.48 -8.40
N SER A 824 35.10 4.55 -9.58
CA SER A 824 34.34 4.62 -10.84
C SER A 824 34.99 3.78 -11.93
N ALA A 825 34.19 3.03 -12.67
CA ALA A 825 34.62 2.16 -13.76
C ALA A 825 33.77 2.42 -15.01
N THR A 826 34.41 2.48 -16.18
CA THR A 826 33.71 2.55 -17.47
C THR A 826 33.55 1.14 -18.02
N ILE A 827 32.32 0.74 -18.31
CA ILE A 827 32.01 -0.56 -18.89
C ILE A 827 31.89 -0.41 -20.40
N THR A 828 32.58 -1.26 -21.16
CA THR A 828 32.51 -1.30 -22.63
C THR A 828 31.92 -2.63 -23.07
N VAL A 829 30.83 -2.59 -23.84
CA VAL A 829 30.12 -3.76 -24.38
C VAL A 829 30.32 -3.81 -25.89
N THR A 830 30.67 -4.97 -26.43
CA THR A 830 30.97 -5.17 -27.86
C THR A 830 30.16 -6.34 -28.42
N ALA A 831 29.45 -6.12 -29.53
CA ALA A 831 28.81 -7.17 -30.31
C ALA A 831 29.65 -7.49 -31.55
N THR A 832 29.81 -8.78 -31.88
CA THR A 832 30.59 -9.26 -33.03
C THR A 832 29.79 -10.28 -33.83
N ASP A 833 29.74 -10.15 -35.16
CA ASP A 833 29.11 -11.10 -36.07
C ASP A 833 30.00 -12.35 -36.31
N PRO A 834 29.47 -13.43 -36.92
CA PRO A 834 30.25 -14.62 -37.28
C PRO A 834 31.38 -14.38 -38.31
N ALA A 835 31.35 -13.24 -39.03
CA ALA A 835 32.39 -12.82 -39.97
C ALA A 835 33.53 -12.02 -39.30
N GLY A 836 33.40 -11.68 -38.01
CA GLY A 836 34.38 -10.94 -37.22
C GLY A 836 34.24 -9.40 -37.28
N LEU A 837 33.13 -8.89 -37.81
CA LEU A 837 32.78 -7.47 -37.79
C LEU A 837 32.08 -7.11 -36.47
N SER A 838 32.38 -5.95 -35.89
CA SER A 838 31.87 -5.61 -34.55
C SER A 838 31.47 -4.15 -34.38
N ALA A 839 30.63 -3.91 -33.36
CA ALA A 839 30.22 -2.61 -32.88
C ALA A 839 30.22 -2.58 -31.34
N SER A 840 30.53 -1.43 -30.75
CA SER A 840 30.63 -1.30 -29.28
C SER A 840 30.06 0.02 -28.74
N THR A 841 29.68 -0.01 -27.47
CA THR A 841 29.21 1.15 -26.69
C THR A 841 29.75 1.09 -25.27
N SER A 842 29.88 2.22 -24.60
CA SER A 842 30.31 2.29 -23.20
C SER A 842 29.45 3.21 -22.33
N PHE A 843 29.52 3.02 -21.02
CA PHE A 843 28.85 3.82 -19.98
C PHE A 843 29.65 3.82 -18.68
N LEU A 844 29.45 4.82 -17.83
CA LEU A 844 30.13 4.98 -16.55
C LEU A 844 29.32 4.34 -15.40
N VAL A 845 30.03 3.73 -14.45
CA VAL A 845 29.48 3.28 -13.16
C VAL A 845 30.28 3.91 -12.04
N THR A 846 29.61 4.52 -11.05
CA THR A 846 30.23 5.19 -9.90
C THR A 846 29.66 4.64 -8.60
N ILE A 847 30.55 4.22 -7.70
CA ILE A 847 30.25 3.63 -6.39
C ILE A 847 30.77 4.57 -5.29
N SER A 848 29.87 5.03 -4.41
CA SER A 848 30.17 6.05 -3.39
C SER A 848 29.78 5.58 -1.97
N PRO A 849 30.51 5.98 -0.91
CA PRO A 849 30.10 5.74 0.47
C PRO A 849 28.82 6.52 0.77
N SER A 850 27.89 5.89 1.49
CA SER A 850 26.55 6.40 1.76
C SER A 850 26.56 7.73 2.51
N ALA A 851 25.57 8.57 2.20
CA ALA A 851 25.23 9.74 3.01
C ALA A 851 24.86 9.33 4.45
N PRO A 852 24.99 10.23 5.45
CA PRO A 852 24.49 9.97 6.81
C PRO A 852 22.97 9.71 6.82
N PRO A 853 22.43 9.05 7.87
CA PRO A 853 20.99 8.82 7.99
C PRO A 853 20.24 10.15 7.88
N SER A 854 19.12 10.13 7.15
CA SER A 854 18.27 11.30 7.02
C SER A 854 17.52 11.55 8.34
N THR A 855 17.11 12.79 8.57
CA THR A 855 16.26 13.13 9.73
C THR A 855 14.89 13.53 9.19
N GLY A 856 13.87 12.72 9.45
CA GLY A 856 12.50 12.95 9.01
C GLY A 856 12.07 12.11 7.79
N PHE A 857 10.76 11.96 7.63
CA PHE A 857 10.14 10.86 6.89
C PHE A 857 10.59 10.67 5.43
N SER A 858 11.24 9.54 5.18
CA SER A 858 11.82 9.15 3.89
C SER A 858 10.95 8.13 3.12
N MET A 859 10.69 8.33 1.82
CA MET A 859 9.93 7.35 1.02
C MET A 859 10.70 6.85 -0.20
N LEU A 860 11.26 5.65 -0.10
CA LEU A 860 11.95 4.99 -1.20
C LEU A 860 10.95 4.51 -2.27
N PHE A 861 10.83 5.29 -3.35
CA PHE A 861 9.97 4.96 -4.49
C PHE A 861 10.63 3.96 -5.47
N PHE A 862 10.07 2.75 -5.53
CA PHE A 862 10.36 1.77 -6.58
C PHE A 862 9.18 1.66 -7.55
N ALA A 863 9.47 1.45 -8.84
CA ALA A 863 8.43 1.18 -9.83
C ALA A 863 8.89 0.10 -10.81
N GLN A 864 7.95 -0.71 -11.29
CA GLN A 864 8.20 -1.74 -12.29
C GLN A 864 8.88 -1.13 -13.54
N THR A 865 9.89 -1.82 -14.06
CA THR A 865 10.73 -1.31 -15.17
C THR A 865 9.98 -1.05 -16.47
N THR A 866 8.79 -1.64 -16.63
CA THR A 866 7.90 -1.44 -17.78
C THR A 866 7.06 -0.16 -17.71
N MET A 867 6.96 0.52 -16.55
CA MET A 867 6.19 1.76 -16.42
C MET A 867 6.96 2.95 -17.03
N PRO A 868 6.39 3.65 -18.04
CA PRO A 868 7.00 4.86 -18.62
C PRO A 868 7.08 6.01 -17.61
N GLU A 869 8.01 6.94 -17.82
CA GLU A 869 8.18 8.10 -16.91
C GLU A 869 6.93 8.98 -16.80
N ALA A 870 6.07 9.01 -17.84
CA ALA A 870 4.78 9.71 -17.80
C ALA A 870 3.82 9.15 -16.73
N GLN A 871 3.88 7.85 -16.44
CA GLN A 871 3.12 7.20 -15.36
C GLN A 871 3.86 7.34 -14.02
N ARG A 872 5.19 7.26 -14.03
CA ARG A 872 6.00 7.34 -12.80
C ARG A 872 6.05 8.74 -12.20
N ALA A 873 5.99 9.80 -13.00
CA ALA A 873 6.15 11.18 -12.50
C ALA A 873 5.00 11.66 -11.59
N PRO A 874 3.70 11.44 -11.92
CA PRO A 874 2.60 11.74 -11.00
C PRO A 874 2.67 10.93 -9.69
N ILE A 875 2.95 9.63 -9.78
CA ILE A 875 3.10 8.75 -8.60
C ILE A 875 4.24 9.25 -7.70
N ARG A 876 5.39 9.60 -8.29
CA ARG A 876 6.54 10.18 -7.57
C ARG A 876 6.21 11.53 -6.92
N ALA A 877 5.28 12.31 -7.50
CA ALA A 877 4.82 13.55 -6.89
C ALA A 877 3.92 13.29 -5.67
N ALA A 878 3.06 12.27 -5.72
CA ALA A 878 2.26 11.83 -4.57
C ALA A 878 3.14 11.29 -3.43
N VAL A 879 4.19 10.51 -3.73
CA VAL A 879 5.21 10.10 -2.75
C VAL A 879 5.82 11.32 -2.05
N ARG A 880 6.26 12.33 -2.81
CA ARG A 880 6.83 13.57 -2.25
C ARG A 880 5.83 14.40 -1.43
N ALA A 881 4.54 14.31 -1.74
CA ALA A 881 3.51 14.96 -0.95
C ALA A 881 3.38 14.29 0.43
N TRP A 882 3.40 12.94 0.47
CA TRP A 882 3.42 12.18 1.71
C TRP A 882 4.70 12.41 2.53
N GLU A 883 5.89 12.42 1.92
CA GLU A 883 7.15 12.84 2.57
C GLU A 883 7.01 14.21 3.25
N ALA A 884 6.41 15.20 2.55
CA ALA A 884 6.25 16.56 3.09
C ALA A 884 5.20 16.65 4.22
N ILE A 885 4.12 15.87 4.12
CA ILE A 885 3.07 15.77 5.15
C ILE A 885 3.61 15.11 6.43
N LEU A 886 4.47 14.11 6.27
CA LEU A 886 5.01 13.29 7.36
C LEU A 886 6.40 13.70 7.82
N ALA A 887 6.98 14.79 7.30
CA ALA A 887 8.39 15.17 7.48
C ALA A 887 8.91 15.27 8.94
N GLU A 888 8.02 15.34 9.94
CA GLU A 888 8.34 15.35 11.37
C GLU A 888 8.23 13.96 12.04
N THR A 889 7.78 12.94 11.29
CA THR A 889 7.88 11.52 11.66
C THR A 889 9.29 11.03 11.31
N ASP A 890 9.87 10.19 12.16
CA ASP A 890 11.15 9.52 11.96
C ASP A 890 11.01 8.10 12.55
N LEU A 891 11.07 7.07 11.71
CA LEU A 891 10.93 5.67 12.09
C LEU A 891 12.24 4.91 11.88
N PRO A 892 12.57 3.94 12.76
CA PRO A 892 13.83 3.21 12.64
C PRO A 892 14.04 2.56 11.27
N ASP A 893 15.23 2.77 10.70
CA ASP A 893 15.77 2.05 9.54
C ASP A 893 15.57 0.54 9.69
N VAL A 894 15.09 -0.11 8.63
CA VAL A 894 14.94 -1.58 8.59
C VAL A 894 15.71 -2.17 7.43
N ASP A 895 16.71 -3.01 7.72
CA ASP A 895 17.29 -3.93 6.74
C ASP A 895 16.31 -5.09 6.49
N LEU A 896 15.83 -5.21 5.26
CA LEU A 896 14.93 -6.28 4.83
C LEU A 896 15.62 -7.66 4.72
N GLY A 897 16.95 -7.71 4.84
CA GLY A 897 17.74 -8.94 4.79
C GLY A 897 17.88 -9.49 3.38
N VAL A 898 18.00 -10.83 3.27
CA VAL A 898 18.20 -11.54 2.00
C VAL A 898 16.92 -12.24 1.54
N GLY A 899 16.62 -12.18 0.24
CA GLY A 899 15.49 -12.88 -0.37
C GLY A 899 14.11 -12.29 -0.03
N PHE A 900 14.02 -11.02 0.38
CA PHE A 900 12.74 -10.35 0.62
C PHE A 900 11.95 -10.18 -0.69
N ASP A 901 10.71 -10.67 -0.70
CA ASP A 901 9.80 -10.62 -1.84
C ASP A 901 8.45 -9.97 -1.46
N CYS A 902 7.99 -9.03 -2.28
CA CYS A 902 6.69 -8.37 -2.13
C CYS A 902 5.71 -8.86 -3.21
N ALA A 903 5.32 -10.13 -3.09
CA ALA A 903 4.46 -10.91 -3.98
C ALA A 903 4.93 -10.91 -5.46
N GLY A 904 6.08 -11.54 -5.70
CA GLY A 904 6.70 -11.71 -7.01
C GLY A 904 7.65 -10.57 -7.40
N ILE A 905 7.77 -9.53 -6.57
CA ILE A 905 8.78 -8.47 -6.71
C ILE A 905 9.83 -8.66 -5.63
N GLY A 906 10.87 -9.41 -5.98
CA GLY A 906 12.08 -9.56 -5.18
C GLY A 906 12.84 -8.25 -5.11
N LEU A 907 13.06 -7.73 -3.90
CA LEU A 907 13.92 -6.58 -3.67
C LEU A 907 15.39 -7.02 -3.58
N PRO A 908 16.36 -6.12 -3.82
CA PRO A 908 17.77 -6.46 -3.65
C PRO A 908 18.09 -6.85 -2.21
N ASP A 909 18.89 -7.90 -2.04
CA ASP A 909 19.43 -8.32 -0.75
C ASP A 909 20.13 -7.14 -0.03
N GLY A 910 19.90 -7.00 1.28
CA GLY A 910 20.43 -5.88 2.07
C GLY A 910 19.84 -4.53 1.65
N THR A 911 18.54 -4.49 1.38
CA THR A 911 17.83 -3.22 1.18
C THR A 911 17.44 -2.67 2.55
N ILE A 912 18.13 -1.60 2.95
CA ILE A 912 17.78 -0.77 4.10
C ILE A 912 16.65 0.17 3.66
N VAL A 913 15.56 0.16 4.41
CA VAL A 913 14.43 1.07 4.28
C VAL A 913 14.51 2.10 5.40
N ASP A 914 14.98 3.29 5.04
CA ASP A 914 14.73 4.54 5.76
C ASP A 914 13.22 4.81 5.64
N ASP A 915 12.53 4.91 6.78
CA ASP A 915 11.06 5.01 6.96
C ASP A 915 10.16 4.03 6.18
N HIS A 916 9.97 4.21 4.86
CA HIS A 916 9.02 3.44 4.06
C HIS A 916 9.47 3.23 2.59
N LEU A 917 9.16 2.06 2.01
CA LEU A 917 9.41 1.72 0.60
C LEU A 917 8.08 1.47 -0.13
N PHE A 918 7.76 2.31 -1.11
CA PHE A 918 6.54 2.22 -1.93
C PHE A 918 6.85 1.63 -3.32
N ILE A 919 6.19 0.52 -3.68
CA ILE A 919 6.33 -0.19 -4.95
C ILE A 919 5.12 0.09 -5.86
N ALA A 920 5.32 0.76 -6.99
CA ALA A 920 4.30 0.90 -8.03
C ALA A 920 4.44 -0.17 -9.14
N VAL A 921 3.31 -0.75 -9.53
CA VAL A 921 3.18 -1.76 -10.59
C VAL A 921 2.06 -1.35 -11.54
N ALA A 922 2.21 -1.59 -12.83
CA ALA A 922 1.11 -1.48 -13.80
C ALA A 922 0.72 -2.87 -14.29
N ALA A 923 -0.50 -3.30 -13.98
CA ALA A 923 -1.06 -4.57 -14.43
C ALA A 923 -2.56 -4.43 -14.67
N ASN A 924 -3.16 -5.26 -15.51
CA ASN A 924 -4.61 -5.27 -15.72
C ASN A 924 -5.29 -5.86 -14.46
N ILE A 925 -6.25 -5.13 -13.88
CA ILE A 925 -7.00 -5.51 -12.68
C ILE A 925 -8.37 -6.05 -13.11
N ASP A 926 -9.20 -5.21 -13.73
CA ASP A 926 -10.53 -5.59 -14.23
C ASP A 926 -10.91 -4.97 -15.58
N GLY A 927 -10.08 -4.08 -16.14
CA GLY A 927 -10.28 -3.46 -17.45
C GLY A 927 -10.77 -2.03 -17.36
N PRO A 928 -11.36 -1.47 -18.44
CA PRO A 928 -11.58 -0.02 -18.53
C PRO A 928 -12.75 0.47 -17.67
N GLY A 929 -12.44 1.30 -16.68
CA GLY A 929 -13.39 2.05 -15.85
C GLY A 929 -13.88 1.30 -14.61
N GLY A 930 -13.18 0.26 -14.18
CA GLY A 930 -13.42 -0.44 -12.91
C GLY A 930 -12.46 0.01 -11.82
N THR A 931 -11.69 -0.92 -11.27
CA THR A 931 -10.75 -0.70 -10.17
C THR A 931 -9.51 0.04 -10.66
N LEU A 932 -9.43 1.35 -10.40
CA LEU A 932 -8.35 2.21 -10.91
C LEU A 932 -6.96 1.82 -10.39
N ALA A 933 -6.90 1.43 -9.11
CA ALA A 933 -5.72 0.86 -8.47
C ALA A 933 -6.13 0.07 -7.22
N LEU A 934 -5.18 -0.67 -6.64
CA LEU A 934 -5.29 -1.29 -5.32
C LEU A 934 -3.94 -1.35 -4.64
N ALA A 935 -3.90 -1.12 -3.32
CA ALA A 935 -2.67 -1.12 -2.54
C ALA A 935 -2.78 -1.79 -1.18
N GLY A 936 -1.62 -2.10 -0.61
CA GLY A 936 -1.46 -2.61 0.74
C GLY A 936 0.00 -2.82 1.10
N PHE A 937 0.29 -3.17 2.35
CA PHE A 937 1.66 -3.41 2.79
C PHE A 937 2.10 -4.88 2.67
N CYS A 938 3.36 -5.09 2.29
CA CYS A 938 4.05 -6.38 2.25
C CYS A 938 4.81 -6.67 3.55
N ALA A 939 5.23 -5.64 4.29
CA ALA A 939 5.92 -5.79 5.57
C ALA A 939 5.62 -4.62 6.51
N GLN A 940 5.65 -4.89 7.82
CA GLN A 940 5.40 -3.94 8.90
C GLN A 940 6.42 -4.12 10.02
N ARG A 941 6.68 -3.07 10.80
CA ARG A 941 7.58 -3.13 11.96
C ARG A 941 7.00 -4.05 13.04
N SER A 942 7.88 -4.68 13.82
CA SER A 942 7.52 -5.62 14.89
C SER A 942 6.53 -5.01 15.89
N GLY A 943 5.58 -5.80 16.38
CA GLY A 943 4.55 -5.34 17.33
C GLY A 943 3.31 -4.71 16.67
N GLY A 944 3.07 -4.95 15.38
CA GLY A 944 1.94 -4.33 14.65
C GLY A 944 2.19 -2.87 14.26
N GLY A 945 3.47 -2.48 14.16
CA GLY A 945 3.88 -1.10 13.93
C GLY A 945 3.65 -0.59 12.51
N PHE A 946 4.30 0.52 12.19
CA PHE A 946 4.19 1.16 10.87
C PHE A 946 4.65 0.25 9.72
N PRO A 947 3.96 0.27 8.57
CA PRO A 947 4.41 -0.39 7.35
C PRO A 947 5.83 0.00 6.92
N ILE A 948 6.63 -1.00 6.54
CA ILE A 948 8.00 -0.83 6.02
C ILE A 948 7.98 -0.84 4.49
N VAL A 949 7.25 -1.80 3.89
CA VAL A 949 7.18 -1.97 2.44
C VAL A 949 5.73 -2.06 2.04
N SER A 950 5.32 -1.29 1.03
CA SER A 950 4.00 -1.39 0.42
C SER A 950 4.06 -1.50 -1.09
N ARG A 951 2.95 -1.97 -1.68
CA ARG A 951 2.79 -2.11 -3.12
C ARG A 951 1.40 -1.63 -3.53
N ALA A 952 1.38 -0.79 -4.57
CA ALA A 952 0.19 -0.44 -5.32
C ALA A 952 0.27 -1.06 -6.73
N ILE A 953 -0.85 -1.60 -7.19
CA ILE A 953 -1.07 -2.02 -8.58
C ILE A 953 -2.05 -1.02 -9.18
N PHE A 954 -1.65 -0.31 -10.23
CA PHE A 954 -2.50 0.59 -11.00
C PHE A 954 -3.01 -0.15 -12.25
N ASP A 955 -4.29 0.00 -12.63
CA ASP A 955 -4.80 -0.70 -13.81
C ASP A 955 -4.12 -0.17 -15.08
N ALA A 956 -3.38 -1.05 -15.75
CA ALA A 956 -2.66 -0.75 -16.99
C ALA A 956 -3.58 -0.30 -18.15
N VAL A 957 -4.89 -0.56 -18.07
CA VAL A 957 -5.91 -0.14 -19.05
C VAL A 957 -6.38 1.30 -18.80
N ASP A 958 -6.46 1.75 -17.55
CA ASP A 958 -6.94 3.10 -17.19
C ASP A 958 -5.83 4.11 -16.88
N ILE A 959 -4.61 3.67 -16.55
CA ILE A 959 -3.53 4.57 -16.09
C ILE A 959 -3.21 5.72 -17.08
N ASP A 960 -3.24 5.46 -18.39
CA ASP A 960 -3.00 6.50 -19.41
C ASP A 960 -4.19 7.48 -19.54
N ARG A 961 -5.41 7.01 -19.25
CA ARG A 961 -6.59 7.87 -19.15
C ARG A 961 -6.50 8.76 -17.91
N LEU A 962 -6.07 8.22 -16.76
CA LEU A 962 -5.85 8.99 -15.53
C LEU A 962 -4.80 10.08 -15.71
N ILE A 963 -3.73 9.82 -16.47
CA ILE A 963 -2.78 10.87 -16.87
C ILE A 963 -3.47 11.96 -17.69
N SER A 964 -4.28 11.59 -18.69
CA SER A 964 -4.96 12.56 -19.55
C SER A 964 -5.95 13.48 -18.81
N LEU A 965 -6.51 12.99 -17.69
CA LEU A 965 -7.43 13.72 -16.82
C LEU A 965 -6.70 14.50 -15.70
N GLY A 966 -5.42 14.22 -15.46
CA GLY A 966 -4.61 14.77 -14.37
C GLY A 966 -4.73 14.00 -13.04
N SER A 967 -5.69 13.09 -12.91
CA SER A 967 -6.06 12.42 -11.66
C SER A 967 -5.15 11.26 -11.23
N LEU A 968 -4.13 10.88 -12.01
CA LEU A 968 -3.20 9.82 -11.57
C LEU A 968 -2.42 10.21 -10.31
N GLY A 969 -2.20 11.51 -10.07
CA GLY A 969 -1.59 11.99 -8.83
C GLY A 969 -2.49 11.75 -7.61
N ASP A 970 -3.80 11.99 -7.77
CA ASP A 970 -4.81 11.83 -6.71
C ASP A 970 -4.98 10.35 -6.36
N VAL A 971 -5.17 9.48 -7.36
CA VAL A 971 -5.22 8.02 -7.18
C VAL A 971 -3.93 7.51 -6.53
N ALA A 972 -2.74 7.98 -6.97
CA ALA A 972 -1.50 7.58 -6.33
C ALA A 972 -1.38 8.05 -4.86
N PHE A 973 -1.92 9.22 -4.53
CA PHE A 973 -1.94 9.72 -3.16
C PHE A 973 -2.83 8.86 -2.25
N HIS A 974 -4.02 8.47 -2.75
CA HIS A 974 -4.96 7.55 -2.13
C HIS A 974 -4.31 6.17 -1.86
N GLU A 975 -3.73 5.54 -2.89
CA GLU A 975 -3.06 4.24 -2.75
C GLU A 975 -1.89 4.25 -1.75
N ILE A 976 -1.15 5.37 -1.67
CA ILE A 976 -0.07 5.50 -0.68
C ILE A 976 -0.63 5.54 0.75
N ALA A 977 -1.82 6.11 1.00
CA ALA A 977 -2.44 6.08 2.33
C ALA A 977 -2.70 4.63 2.79
N HIS A 978 -3.24 3.77 1.91
CA HIS A 978 -3.38 2.34 2.19
C HIS A 978 -2.02 1.65 2.41
N GLY A 979 -1.01 2.01 1.60
CA GLY A 979 0.36 1.52 1.76
C GLY A 979 1.01 1.91 3.11
N LEU A 980 0.70 3.11 3.61
CA LEU A 980 1.05 3.61 4.95
C LEU A 980 0.16 3.05 6.06
N GLY A 981 -0.81 2.19 5.73
CA GLY A 981 -1.56 1.38 6.70
C GLY A 981 -2.95 1.92 7.04
N PHE A 982 -3.52 2.80 6.22
CA PHE A 982 -4.94 3.12 6.23
C PHE A 982 -5.74 1.97 5.59
N ILE A 983 -5.87 0.84 6.30
CA ILE A 983 -6.63 -0.34 5.86
C ILE A 983 -7.39 -0.93 7.04
N GLY A 984 -8.64 -1.37 6.81
CA GLY A 984 -9.58 -1.77 7.87
C GLY A 984 -9.02 -2.76 8.89
N GLY A 985 -8.26 -3.76 8.44
CA GLY A 985 -7.60 -4.73 9.34
C GLY A 985 -6.55 -4.11 10.28
N ARG A 986 -5.82 -3.08 9.84
CA ARG A 986 -4.86 -2.34 10.69
C ARG A 986 -5.59 -1.32 11.56
N LEU A 987 -6.65 -0.67 11.06
CA LEU A 987 -7.50 0.20 11.86
C LEU A 987 -8.13 -0.56 13.04
N SER A 988 -8.60 -1.80 12.80
CA SER A 988 -9.04 -2.73 13.83
C SER A 988 -7.95 -3.05 14.85
N ALA A 989 -6.73 -3.39 14.38
CA ALA A 989 -5.61 -3.73 15.26
C ALA A 989 -5.13 -2.56 16.14
N LEU A 990 -5.39 -1.32 15.73
CA LEU A 990 -5.11 -0.10 16.49
C LEU A 990 -6.27 0.36 17.38
N GLY A 991 -7.42 -0.33 17.38
CA GLY A 991 -8.63 0.11 18.09
C GLY A 991 -9.30 1.36 17.49
N LEU A 992 -8.95 1.71 16.25
CA LEU A 992 -9.42 2.90 15.53
C LEU A 992 -10.67 2.64 14.66
N LEU A 993 -11.24 1.44 14.76
CA LEU A 993 -12.40 0.98 13.99
C LEU A 993 -13.48 0.45 14.93
N ASN A 994 -14.73 0.83 14.68
CA ASN A 994 -15.90 0.19 15.25
C ASN A 994 -16.83 -0.24 14.10
N THR A 995 -17.31 -1.47 14.12
CA THR A 995 -18.12 -2.09 13.05
C THR A 995 -19.62 -2.09 13.30
N ASP A 996 -20.09 -1.79 14.51
CA ASP A 996 -21.49 -1.95 14.92
C ASP A 996 -22.16 -0.63 15.36
N PRO A 997 -23.41 -0.35 14.97
CA PRO A 997 -24.18 -0.94 13.84
C PRO A 997 -23.84 -0.27 12.49
N GLU A 998 -23.06 0.81 12.51
CA GLU A 998 -22.58 1.57 11.34
C GLU A 998 -21.04 1.62 11.42
N PRO A 999 -20.31 1.01 10.46
CA PRO A 999 -18.86 1.02 10.50
C PRO A 999 -18.28 2.44 10.43
N HIS A 1000 -17.39 2.79 11.36
CA HIS A 1000 -16.83 4.14 11.46
C HIS A 1000 -15.45 4.16 12.14
N PHE A 1001 -14.72 5.23 11.86
CA PHE A 1001 -13.39 5.47 12.43
C PHE A 1001 -13.49 6.19 13.78
N THR A 1002 -12.86 5.63 14.81
CA THR A 1002 -13.00 6.07 16.21
C THR A 1002 -11.92 7.05 16.65
N GLY A 1003 -10.97 7.41 15.78
CA GLY A 1003 -9.89 8.36 16.08
C GLY A 1003 -10.38 9.74 16.54
N SER A 1004 -9.65 10.35 17.47
CA SER A 1004 -10.05 11.59 18.12
C SER A 1004 -9.81 12.83 17.25
N GLY A 1005 -8.69 12.85 16.53
CA GLY A 1005 -8.33 13.92 15.59
C GLY A 1005 -9.29 13.95 14.40
N ALA A 1006 -9.50 12.80 13.75
CA ALA A 1006 -10.38 12.70 12.58
C ALA A 1006 -11.83 13.10 12.91
N ARG A 1007 -12.40 12.66 14.05
CA ARG A 1007 -13.74 13.08 14.48
C ARG A 1007 -13.83 14.58 14.75
N THR A 1008 -12.77 15.18 15.31
CA THR A 1008 -12.70 16.64 15.54
C THR A 1008 -12.63 17.41 14.21
N ALA A 1009 -11.85 16.92 13.25
CA ALA A 1009 -11.78 17.48 11.91
C ALA A 1009 -13.10 17.33 11.13
N PHE A 1010 -13.81 16.19 11.29
CA PHE A 1010 -15.11 15.92 10.69
C PHE A 1010 -16.18 16.90 11.21
N ASP A 1011 -16.22 17.14 12.52
CA ASP A 1011 -17.07 18.18 13.11
C ASP A 1011 -16.76 19.58 12.56
N ALA A 1012 -15.47 19.93 12.45
CA ALA A 1012 -15.02 21.20 11.87
C ALA A 1012 -15.33 21.33 10.36
N ALA A 1013 -15.48 20.21 9.64
CA ALA A 1013 -15.91 20.15 8.25
C ALA A 1013 -17.44 20.27 8.07
N GLY A 1014 -18.22 20.30 9.16
CA GLY A 1014 -19.68 20.39 9.14
C GLY A 1014 -20.40 19.25 9.86
N GLY A 1015 -19.67 18.21 10.29
CA GLY A 1015 -20.20 16.96 10.83
C GLY A 1015 -21.00 17.07 12.13
N THR A 1016 -21.01 18.24 12.77
CA THR A 1016 -21.80 18.49 13.99
C THR A 1016 -23.32 18.32 13.80
N SER A 1017 -23.82 18.41 12.57
CA SER A 1017 -25.23 18.14 12.22
C SER A 1017 -25.49 16.71 11.72
N TYR A 1018 -24.45 15.90 11.55
CA TYR A 1018 -24.57 14.51 11.11
C TYR A 1018 -25.11 13.64 12.27
N THR A 1019 -26.12 12.82 12.00
CA THR A 1019 -26.85 12.06 13.04
C THR A 1019 -26.44 10.59 13.16
N GLY A 1020 -25.67 10.07 12.20
CA GLY A 1020 -25.10 8.71 12.24
C GLY A 1020 -23.76 8.66 13.00
N ALA A 1021 -23.08 7.53 12.91
CA ALA A 1021 -21.74 7.39 13.49
C ALA A 1021 -20.72 8.30 12.79
N LYS A 1022 -19.98 9.13 13.56
CA LYS A 1022 -19.05 10.12 12.99
C LYS A 1022 -17.86 9.47 12.31
N VAL A 1023 -17.43 10.05 11.19
CA VAL A 1023 -16.40 9.49 10.30
C VAL A 1023 -16.79 8.08 9.82
N PRO A 1024 -17.95 7.92 9.16
CA PRO A 1024 -18.40 6.63 8.65
C PRO A 1024 -17.46 6.10 7.57
N LEU A 1025 -17.27 4.78 7.56
CA LEU A 1025 -16.44 4.04 6.61
C LEU A 1025 -17.30 3.29 5.60
N SER A 1026 -16.76 3.07 4.40
CA SER A 1026 -17.34 2.20 3.39
C SER A 1026 -17.26 0.73 3.81
N SER A 1027 -18.24 -0.08 3.41
CA SER A 1027 -18.36 -1.51 3.72
C SER A 1027 -18.44 -2.29 2.40
N PRO A 1028 -17.72 -3.43 2.25
CA PRO A 1028 -17.15 -4.28 3.31
C PRO A 1028 -15.65 -4.12 3.58
N ASP A 1029 -14.93 -3.27 2.85
CA ASP A 1029 -13.45 -3.16 2.99
C ASP A 1029 -12.97 -2.39 4.23
N LEU A 1030 -13.83 -1.54 4.81
CA LEU A 1030 -13.56 -0.71 5.98
C LEU A 1030 -12.29 0.15 5.84
N SER A 1031 -11.90 0.45 4.60
CA SER A 1031 -10.63 1.08 4.24
C SER A 1031 -10.82 2.42 3.53
N HIS A 1032 -12.06 2.82 3.26
CA HIS A 1032 -12.41 4.09 2.63
C HIS A 1032 -13.42 4.85 3.49
N TRP A 1033 -13.48 6.18 3.35
CA TRP A 1033 -14.61 6.95 3.88
C TRP A 1033 -15.92 6.59 3.16
N HIS A 1034 -17.06 6.77 3.82
CA HIS A 1034 -18.35 6.48 3.19
C HIS A 1034 -18.71 7.54 2.13
N GLU A 1035 -18.70 7.13 0.86
CA GLU A 1035 -19.01 7.94 -0.33
C GLU A 1035 -20.13 8.97 -0.11
N ASP A 1036 -21.37 8.52 0.18
CA ASP A 1036 -22.54 9.42 0.32
C ASP A 1036 -22.42 10.51 1.41
N VAL A 1037 -21.40 10.42 2.27
CA VAL A 1037 -21.16 11.36 3.39
C VAL A 1037 -19.97 12.28 3.09
N PHE A 1038 -19.03 11.85 2.26
CA PHE A 1038 -17.78 12.58 1.99
C PHE A 1038 -17.68 13.12 0.55
N ASP A 1039 -18.39 12.53 -0.42
CA ASP A 1039 -18.36 12.91 -1.84
C ASP A 1039 -16.88 12.97 -2.29
N VAL A 1040 -16.42 14.09 -2.84
CA VAL A 1040 -15.09 14.24 -3.46
C VAL A 1040 -13.86 14.15 -2.53
N GLU A 1041 -13.92 13.62 -1.31
CA GLU A 1041 -12.75 13.55 -0.41
C GLU A 1041 -11.75 12.47 -0.84
N ILE A 1042 -10.45 12.77 -0.81
CA ILE A 1042 -9.40 11.91 -1.40
C ILE A 1042 -9.42 10.42 -0.98
N MET A 1043 -9.98 10.04 0.17
CA MET A 1043 -10.07 8.66 0.67
C MET A 1043 -11.46 8.02 0.53
N THR A 1044 -12.39 8.57 -0.25
CA THR A 1044 -13.59 7.84 -0.70
C THR A 1044 -13.23 6.83 -1.80
N PRO A 1045 -14.03 5.76 -2.02
CA PRO A 1045 -13.70 4.71 -2.98
C PRO A 1045 -13.92 5.09 -4.46
N GLN A 1046 -14.41 6.31 -4.74
CA GLN A 1046 -14.75 6.78 -6.08
C GLN A 1046 -13.89 7.97 -6.50
N LEU A 1047 -13.72 8.13 -7.82
CA LEU A 1047 -13.02 9.28 -8.40
C LEU A 1047 -13.96 10.09 -9.29
N GLU A 1048 -14.38 11.26 -8.83
CA GLU A 1048 -15.23 12.19 -9.59
C GLU A 1048 -14.42 12.90 -10.66
N ALA A 1049 -14.40 12.30 -11.86
CA ALA A 1049 -13.65 12.78 -13.00
C ALA A 1049 -13.91 14.26 -13.33
N GLY A 1050 -12.88 15.09 -13.17
CA GLY A 1050 -12.92 16.53 -13.45
C GLY A 1050 -13.28 17.41 -12.25
N VAL A 1051 -13.46 16.83 -11.06
CA VAL A 1051 -13.60 17.56 -9.79
C VAL A 1051 -12.32 17.39 -8.95
N PRO A 1052 -11.79 18.43 -8.28
CA PRO A 1052 -10.62 18.29 -7.43
C PRO A 1052 -10.91 17.44 -6.19
N GLN A 1053 -10.04 16.47 -5.93
CA GLN A 1053 -10.05 15.60 -4.76
C GLN A 1053 -9.24 16.25 -3.63
N PRO A 1054 -9.84 16.91 -2.62
CA PRO A 1054 -9.10 17.59 -1.58
C PRO A 1054 -8.63 16.58 -0.53
N VAL A 1055 -7.34 16.63 -0.22
CA VAL A 1055 -6.76 15.95 0.94
C VAL A 1055 -7.26 16.65 2.20
N SER A 1056 -8.31 16.14 2.86
CA SER A 1056 -8.94 16.85 3.97
C SER A 1056 -8.11 16.77 5.25
N ALA A 1057 -8.40 17.69 6.18
CA ALA A 1057 -7.90 17.59 7.55
C ALA A 1057 -8.41 16.34 8.29
N ILE A 1058 -9.45 15.66 7.79
CA ILE A 1058 -10.00 14.43 8.37
C ILE A 1058 -9.05 13.27 8.07
N THR A 1059 -8.68 13.11 6.80
CA THR A 1059 -7.69 12.13 6.34
C THR A 1059 -6.33 12.34 7.01
N LEU A 1060 -5.82 13.59 7.04
CA LEU A 1060 -4.54 13.86 7.71
C LEU A 1060 -4.59 13.66 9.23
N ALA A 1061 -5.70 13.99 9.90
CA ALA A 1061 -5.84 13.71 11.32
C ALA A 1061 -6.03 12.21 11.61
N ALA A 1062 -6.61 11.43 10.70
CA ALA A 1062 -6.68 9.98 10.83
C ALA A 1062 -5.29 9.32 10.75
N MET A 1063 -4.38 9.84 9.91
CA MET A 1063 -2.98 9.43 9.92
C MET A 1063 -2.30 9.73 11.26
N ALA A 1064 -2.62 10.87 11.88
CA ALA A 1064 -2.11 11.21 13.22
C ALA A 1064 -2.70 10.33 14.33
N ASP A 1065 -4.01 10.01 14.28
CA ASP A 1065 -4.64 9.04 15.18
C ASP A 1065 -4.01 7.63 15.03
N MET A 1066 -3.49 7.28 13.84
CA MET A 1066 -2.70 6.05 13.60
C MET A 1066 -1.23 6.12 14.08
N GLY A 1067 -0.82 7.21 14.73
CA GLY A 1067 0.48 7.39 15.36
C GLY A 1067 1.54 8.14 14.55
N TYR A 1068 1.24 8.60 13.32
CA TYR A 1068 2.17 9.43 12.55
C TYR A 1068 2.26 10.87 13.11
N VAL A 1069 3.40 11.53 12.96
CA VAL A 1069 3.52 12.98 13.19
C VAL A 1069 3.18 13.70 11.89
N VAL A 1070 2.01 14.34 11.85
CA VAL A 1070 1.39 14.85 10.62
C VAL A 1070 1.29 16.37 10.61
N ASN A 1071 1.83 16.99 9.56
CA ASN A 1071 1.66 18.41 9.31
C ASN A 1071 0.30 18.71 8.66
N LEU A 1072 -0.70 19.02 9.51
CA LEU A 1072 -2.05 19.40 9.07
C LEU A 1072 -2.10 20.67 8.20
N GLY A 1073 -1.01 21.44 8.10
CA GLY A 1073 -0.91 22.60 7.21
C GLY A 1073 -0.98 22.27 5.72
N PHE A 1074 -0.80 20.99 5.34
CA PHE A 1074 -1.01 20.50 3.97
C PHE A 1074 -2.47 20.15 3.66
N ALA A 1075 -3.37 20.16 4.65
CA ALA A 1075 -4.78 19.88 4.43
C ALA A 1075 -5.42 20.92 3.48
N ASN A 1076 -6.16 20.43 2.50
CA ASN A 1076 -6.95 21.26 1.61
C ASN A 1076 -8.23 21.74 2.30
N ALA A 1077 -8.78 22.86 1.83
CA ALA A 1077 -10.05 23.38 2.34
C ALA A 1077 -11.20 22.47 1.90
N TYR A 1078 -11.82 21.79 2.87
CA TYR A 1078 -12.89 20.82 2.66
C TYR A 1078 -14.08 21.06 3.60
N ARG A 1079 -15.27 20.64 3.16
CA ARG A 1079 -16.54 20.65 3.90
C ARG A 1079 -17.37 19.45 3.46
N LEU A 1080 -18.10 18.85 4.40
CA LEU A 1080 -19.04 17.78 4.06
C LEU A 1080 -20.18 18.33 3.18
N PRO A 1081 -20.74 17.53 2.26
CA PRO A 1081 -21.98 17.83 1.55
C PRO A 1081 -23.14 18.16 2.50
N THR A 1082 -24.10 18.97 2.01
CA THR A 1082 -25.27 19.48 2.78
C THR A 1082 -26.58 18.88 2.36
#